data_AF-A0AAE0WC70-F1
#
_entry.id   AF-A0AAE0WC70-F1
#
_cell.length_a   1.000
_cell.length_b   1.000
_cell.length_c   1.000
_cell.angle_alpha   90.00
_cell.angle_beta   90.00
_cell.angle_gamma   90.00
#
_symmetry.space_group_name_H-M   'P 1'
#
loop_
_entity.id
_entity.type
_entity.pdbx_description
1 polymer ?
#
loop_
_entity_poly.entity_id
_entity_poly.type
_entity_poly.pdbx_seq_one_letter_code
_entity_poly.pdbx_strand_id
1 'polypeptide(L)'
;MHKLFDEVLAKRDLSKAGELFSLEDADIQEDLSEVLNRICDIAGREEYITSDNDQSVVEICITRVTSAIRETGTIESNCKGLVKLLEVCNKYNLKPLSKDAEPPHAKIASDIMSCLFMHYNKMKVMEQAIPVVVKFLSCEHKELSHNVSSYLSLAAIDNADMLAKYMELIVTSILKGRYALTRVLPQIFSQNKEPVLRKLSNLVEIMDACGVSERVSLVQVFGMVAKNTPKLEEPFIPTFCELLSVSTLAPLILSMFVDMATANPSAFLSHVINLKHFAEEQPIYMHQVVQVIGATGTLGKDEAKKSMEYMVSQLGMTDHTALVAILQEVKALGIAHPQLLMENMAEINKLSQSGSSAVRILVQQIKEENKKYNGQKEMRSVSSQTEGTVTIITVGNPPSSAYPSNVVGVRQGTAGSASSRSSQQSLARSSRTSSSNVRLHSERPSSPASLYLSDRTSLNSALTLASNHMVPGLPPEPLRDGVQHFCEKHMSSIRTFINNLSARIPLPSKCSIVDGRHKRFVRLNFQCGCRGEQCLYHKDVFTLNTKLPKIWIHLMFLAVQANSTSALSQQDQNVSCLKACWDAYFADRGSNSGFLTLVTSSFPSTKDQDALLQELHNVRYFDVFEFNAAKNCWACFMCNHPEKLNELMPDGSPLIAGQLKEKKGRWKFLKRWKTRYFTLSGSHITCSKSDSRKESLPVSQIQSVKAVRKGIRDIPKAFEIFTADQNYVFKAKGQQNIESWVQCIHLAVAKSQRRQMGEEDPLENIMLERPRLQMKDTKL
;
A
#
# COMPACT_ATOMS: atom_id res chain seq x y z
N MET A 1 -18.27 8.83 -38.94
CA MET A 1 -16.86 9.24 -38.77
C MET A 1 -16.68 10.72 -39.01
N HIS A 2 -16.06 11.43 -38.06
CA HIS A 2 -15.59 12.80 -38.20
C HIS A 2 -14.54 12.92 -39.32
N LYS A 3 -14.61 14.02 -40.10
CA LYS A 3 -13.82 14.20 -41.33
C LYS A 3 -12.31 13.98 -41.16
N LEU A 4 -11.70 14.47 -40.08
CA LEU A 4 -10.26 14.27 -39.87
C LEU A 4 -9.88 12.80 -39.64
N PHE A 5 -10.76 11.98 -39.04
CA PHE A 5 -10.49 10.54 -38.93
C PHE A 5 -10.59 9.86 -40.30
N ASP A 6 -11.55 10.22 -41.14
CA ASP A 6 -11.63 9.70 -42.52
C ASP A 6 -10.40 10.10 -43.35
N GLU A 7 -9.95 11.36 -43.29
CA GLU A 7 -8.77 11.79 -44.03
C GLU A 7 -7.48 11.09 -43.57
N VAL A 8 -7.36 10.79 -42.27
CA VAL A 8 -6.19 10.08 -41.72
C VAL A 8 -6.26 8.57 -41.98
N LEU A 9 -7.43 7.93 -41.86
CA LEU A 9 -7.58 6.48 -41.98
C LEU A 9 -7.81 6.02 -43.42
N ALA A 10 -8.67 6.70 -44.20
CA ALA A 10 -8.95 6.33 -45.58
C ALA A 10 -7.84 6.80 -46.53
N LYS A 11 -7.35 8.04 -46.38
CA LYS A 11 -6.34 8.64 -47.28
C LYS A 11 -4.90 8.50 -46.77
N ARG A 12 -4.71 7.94 -45.57
CA ARG A 12 -3.40 7.74 -44.90
C ARG A 12 -2.58 9.04 -44.70
N ASP A 13 -3.26 10.17 -44.55
CA ASP A 13 -2.62 11.50 -44.47
C ASP A 13 -2.03 11.77 -43.07
N LEU A 14 -0.75 11.42 -42.90
CA LEU A 14 0.00 11.70 -41.67
C LEU A 14 0.19 13.20 -41.37
N SER A 15 -0.01 14.11 -42.34
CA SER A 15 0.08 15.55 -42.06
C SER A 15 -1.09 16.01 -41.18
N LYS A 16 -2.31 15.54 -41.50
CA LYS A 16 -3.55 15.82 -40.76
C LYS A 16 -3.73 14.95 -39.51
N ALA A 17 -3.02 13.84 -39.41
CA ALA A 17 -2.91 13.08 -38.16
C ALA A 17 -2.34 13.96 -37.01
N GLY A 18 -1.66 15.06 -37.37
CA GLY A 18 -1.28 16.17 -36.51
C GLY A 18 -2.41 17.07 -35.98
N GLU A 19 -3.69 16.82 -36.29
CA GLU A 19 -4.83 17.68 -35.90
C GLU A 19 -5.91 16.93 -35.08
N LEU A 20 -5.89 15.59 -35.06
CA LEU A 20 -6.91 14.76 -34.40
C LEU A 20 -7.14 15.05 -32.90
N PHE A 21 -6.12 15.53 -32.16
CA PHE A 21 -6.22 15.87 -30.73
C PHE A 21 -6.39 17.39 -30.50
N SER A 22 -6.75 18.14 -31.55
CA SER A 22 -7.36 19.47 -31.45
C SER A 22 -8.90 19.41 -31.49
N LEU A 23 -9.46 18.22 -31.71
CA LEU A 23 -10.89 17.93 -31.58
C LEU A 23 -11.24 17.66 -30.11
N GLU A 24 -12.37 18.17 -29.65
CA GLU A 24 -12.94 17.84 -28.34
C GLU A 24 -13.30 16.35 -28.27
N ASP A 25 -13.25 15.77 -27.07
CA ASP A 25 -13.52 14.33 -26.88
C ASP A 25 -14.99 13.96 -27.11
N ALA A 26 -15.91 14.92 -26.95
CA ALA A 26 -17.34 14.73 -27.18
C ALA A 26 -17.69 14.65 -28.67
N ASP A 27 -17.09 15.50 -29.51
CA ASP A 27 -17.40 15.62 -30.96
C ASP A 27 -17.11 14.33 -31.74
N ILE A 28 -16.22 13.48 -31.21
CA ILE A 28 -15.80 12.22 -31.82
C ILE A 28 -16.34 10.99 -31.10
N GLN A 29 -17.11 11.15 -30.00
CA GLN A 29 -17.50 10.06 -29.10
C GLN A 29 -18.26 8.92 -29.81
N GLU A 30 -19.24 9.28 -30.64
CA GLU A 30 -20.08 8.32 -31.37
C GLU A 30 -19.33 7.64 -32.53
N ASP A 31 -18.27 8.27 -33.03
CA ASP A 31 -17.44 7.72 -34.11
C ASP A 31 -16.43 6.67 -33.64
N LEU A 32 -16.10 6.61 -32.34
CA LEU A 32 -15.00 5.80 -31.81
C LEU A 32 -15.12 4.32 -32.19
N SER A 33 -16.35 3.79 -32.25
CA SER A 33 -16.61 2.42 -32.67
C SER A 33 -16.48 2.21 -34.19
N GLU A 34 -16.74 3.21 -35.04
CA GLU A 34 -16.45 3.12 -36.48
C GLU A 34 -14.93 3.20 -36.71
N VAL A 35 -14.27 4.14 -36.04
CA VAL A 35 -12.81 4.33 -36.08
C VAL A 35 -12.07 3.05 -35.66
N LEU A 36 -12.51 2.37 -34.59
CA LEU A 36 -11.94 1.08 -34.16
C LEU A 36 -12.10 -0.03 -35.20
N ASN A 37 -13.20 -0.05 -35.96
CA ASN A 37 -13.37 -1.00 -37.06
C ASN A 37 -12.38 -0.70 -38.20
N ARG A 38 -12.24 0.58 -38.61
CA ARG A 38 -11.23 0.96 -39.61
C ARG A 38 -9.80 0.63 -39.18
N ILE A 39 -9.47 0.79 -37.90
CA ILE A 39 -8.17 0.38 -37.36
C ILE A 39 -7.97 -1.14 -37.50
N CYS A 40 -9.00 -1.96 -37.24
CA CYS A 40 -8.96 -3.40 -37.50
C CYS A 40 -8.71 -3.71 -38.98
N ASP A 41 -9.38 -3.00 -39.90
CA ASP A 41 -9.28 -3.20 -41.36
C ASP A 41 -7.92 -2.78 -41.95
N ILE A 42 -7.11 -2.05 -41.18
CA ILE A 42 -5.72 -1.66 -41.52
C ILE A 42 -4.74 -2.64 -40.87
N ALA A 43 -4.85 -2.86 -39.55
CA ALA A 43 -3.97 -3.77 -38.81
C ALA A 43 -4.13 -5.25 -39.21
N GLY A 44 -5.26 -5.62 -39.84
CA GLY A 44 -5.53 -6.94 -40.38
C GLY A 44 -5.00 -7.20 -41.80
N ARG A 45 -4.14 -6.33 -42.35
CA ARG A 45 -3.49 -6.50 -43.66
C ARG A 45 -2.11 -7.14 -43.51
N GLU A 46 -1.71 -7.97 -44.46
CA GLU A 46 -0.36 -8.57 -44.47
C GLU A 46 0.73 -7.49 -44.63
N GLU A 47 0.46 -6.51 -45.51
CA GLU A 47 1.27 -5.31 -45.76
C GLU A 47 1.46 -4.42 -44.52
N TYR A 48 0.64 -4.57 -43.47
CA TYR A 48 0.75 -3.74 -42.27
C TYR A 48 2.11 -3.90 -41.57
N ILE A 49 2.73 -5.08 -41.68
CA ILE A 49 4.05 -5.37 -41.07
C ILE A 49 5.18 -4.60 -41.76
N THR A 50 5.03 -4.25 -43.05
CA THR A 50 6.03 -3.53 -43.85
C THR A 50 5.71 -2.06 -44.10
N SER A 51 4.46 -1.63 -43.90
CA SER A 51 4.04 -0.23 -44.10
C SER A 51 4.25 0.63 -42.84
N ASP A 52 5.40 1.30 -42.75
CA ASP A 52 5.72 2.36 -41.77
C ASP A 52 4.62 3.44 -41.67
N ASN A 53 3.96 3.73 -42.80
CA ASN A 53 2.91 4.75 -42.90
C ASN A 53 1.62 4.28 -42.23
N ASP A 54 1.17 3.05 -42.52
CA ASP A 54 -0.04 2.48 -41.91
C ASP A 54 0.17 2.22 -40.42
N GLN A 55 1.36 1.76 -40.01
CA GLN A 55 1.73 1.63 -38.59
C GLN A 55 1.64 2.97 -37.86
N SER A 56 2.19 4.04 -38.46
CA SER A 56 2.11 5.39 -37.90
C SER A 56 0.67 5.89 -37.81
N VAL A 57 -0.16 5.68 -38.85
CA VAL A 57 -1.59 6.03 -38.86
C VAL A 57 -2.34 5.30 -37.74
N VAL A 58 -2.11 4.01 -37.58
CA VAL A 58 -2.76 3.18 -36.55
C VAL A 58 -2.32 3.57 -35.13
N GLU A 59 -1.03 3.79 -34.88
CA GLU A 59 -0.50 4.26 -33.58
C GLU A 59 -1.16 5.58 -33.15
N ILE A 60 -1.33 6.53 -34.09
CA ILE A 60 -2.00 7.82 -33.84
C ILE A 60 -3.48 7.64 -33.54
N CYS A 61 -4.20 6.86 -34.35
CA CYS A 61 -5.64 6.71 -34.19
C CYS A 61 -5.98 5.92 -32.92
N ILE A 62 -5.23 4.86 -32.60
CA ILE A 62 -5.34 4.14 -31.31
C ILE A 62 -5.13 5.11 -30.15
N THR A 63 -4.08 5.93 -30.17
CA THR A 63 -3.83 6.84 -29.05
C THR A 63 -4.88 7.95 -28.93
N ARG A 64 -5.46 8.44 -30.05
CA ARG A 64 -6.58 9.40 -29.98
C ARG A 64 -7.84 8.76 -29.40
N VAL A 65 -8.19 7.57 -29.88
CA VAL A 65 -9.38 6.80 -29.46
C VAL A 65 -9.28 6.39 -28.01
N THR A 66 -8.20 5.73 -27.59
CA THR A 66 -8.01 5.32 -26.18
C THR A 66 -7.93 6.51 -25.23
N SER A 67 -7.55 7.69 -25.71
CA SER A 67 -7.71 8.94 -24.94
C SER A 67 -9.17 9.36 -24.82
N ALA A 68 -9.91 9.46 -25.93
CA ALA A 68 -11.31 9.86 -25.92
C ALA A 68 -12.20 8.90 -25.09
N ILE A 69 -12.00 7.59 -25.22
CA ILE A 69 -12.67 6.56 -24.41
C ILE A 69 -12.46 6.79 -22.90
N ARG A 70 -11.26 7.21 -22.50
CA ARG A 70 -10.90 7.45 -21.10
C ARG A 70 -11.53 8.72 -20.55
N GLU A 71 -11.43 9.85 -21.27
CA GLU A 71 -11.95 11.13 -20.79
C GLU A 71 -13.49 11.19 -20.85
N THR A 72 -14.13 10.54 -21.84
CA THR A 72 -15.61 10.38 -21.89
C THR A 72 -16.13 9.25 -21.00
N GLY A 73 -15.27 8.34 -20.53
CA GLY A 73 -15.65 7.16 -19.74
C GLY A 73 -16.36 6.04 -20.51
N THR A 74 -16.48 6.15 -21.84
CA THR A 74 -17.27 5.28 -22.75
C THR A 74 -16.66 3.91 -23.04
N ILE A 75 -15.85 3.38 -22.11
CA ILE A 75 -15.17 2.08 -22.24
C ILE A 75 -16.14 0.91 -22.45
N GLU A 76 -17.33 0.91 -21.85
CA GLU A 76 -18.28 -0.21 -22.01
C GLU A 76 -18.80 -0.31 -23.46
N SER A 77 -19.17 0.83 -24.07
CA SER A 77 -19.64 0.90 -25.45
C SER A 77 -18.57 0.46 -26.45
N ASN A 78 -17.32 0.91 -26.23
CA ASN A 78 -16.22 0.68 -27.15
C ASN A 78 -15.42 -0.61 -26.88
N CYS A 79 -15.66 -1.30 -25.76
CA CYS A 79 -14.95 -2.52 -25.35
C CYS A 79 -14.92 -3.59 -26.46
N LYS A 80 -16.05 -3.85 -27.12
CA LYS A 80 -16.15 -4.84 -28.21
C LYS A 80 -15.20 -4.54 -29.38
N GLY A 81 -14.99 -3.27 -29.71
CA GLY A 81 -14.06 -2.84 -30.75
C GLY A 81 -12.59 -3.03 -30.33
N LEU A 82 -12.27 -2.67 -29.08
CA LEU A 82 -10.94 -2.87 -28.49
C LEU A 82 -10.57 -4.37 -28.42
N VAL A 83 -11.50 -5.22 -27.98
CA VAL A 83 -11.29 -6.67 -27.87
C VAL A 83 -11.17 -7.31 -29.26
N LYS A 84 -12.00 -6.92 -30.24
CA LYS A 84 -11.84 -7.34 -31.65
C LYS A 84 -10.44 -7.01 -32.20
N LEU A 85 -9.89 -5.85 -31.86
CA LEU A 85 -8.53 -5.47 -32.28
C LEU A 85 -7.44 -6.35 -31.62
N LEU A 86 -7.60 -6.73 -30.35
CA LEU A 86 -6.71 -7.73 -29.72
C LEU A 86 -6.80 -9.10 -30.40
N GLU A 87 -8.00 -9.53 -30.83
CA GLU A 87 -8.16 -10.78 -31.58
C GLU A 87 -7.54 -10.73 -32.98
N VAL A 88 -7.46 -9.55 -33.61
CA VAL A 88 -6.65 -9.35 -34.83
C VAL A 88 -5.17 -9.51 -34.49
N CYS A 89 -4.65 -8.81 -33.47
CA CYS A 89 -3.24 -8.89 -33.08
C CYS A 89 -2.78 -10.32 -32.71
N ASN A 90 -3.63 -11.11 -32.05
CA ASN A 90 -3.32 -12.49 -31.66
C ASN A 90 -3.20 -13.47 -32.87
N LYS A 91 -3.51 -13.04 -34.10
CA LYS A 91 -3.31 -13.86 -35.32
C LYS A 91 -1.92 -13.72 -35.93
N TYR A 92 -1.17 -12.67 -35.60
CA TYR A 92 0.12 -12.36 -36.20
C TYR A 92 1.28 -12.80 -35.31
N ASN A 93 2.47 -12.92 -35.91
CA ASN A 93 3.67 -13.29 -35.18
C ASN A 93 4.12 -12.14 -34.26
N LEU A 94 3.96 -12.34 -32.94
CA LEU A 94 4.37 -11.38 -31.91
C LEU A 94 5.84 -11.52 -31.50
N LYS A 95 6.65 -12.36 -32.16
CA LYS A 95 8.08 -12.54 -31.84
C LYS A 95 8.91 -11.34 -32.34
N PRO A 96 9.68 -10.64 -31.48
CA PRO A 96 10.61 -9.61 -31.93
C PRO A 96 11.68 -10.17 -32.87
N LEU A 97 11.89 -9.51 -34.01
CA LEU A 97 12.90 -9.91 -35.01
C LEU A 97 14.32 -9.45 -34.61
N SER A 98 14.43 -8.43 -33.77
CA SER A 98 15.69 -7.98 -33.16
C SER A 98 15.43 -7.42 -31.75
N LYS A 99 16.48 -7.03 -31.03
CA LYS A 99 16.35 -6.42 -29.68
C LYS A 99 15.70 -5.03 -29.70
N ASP A 100 15.71 -4.35 -30.85
CA ASP A 100 15.22 -2.97 -30.99
C ASP A 100 13.97 -2.87 -31.90
N ALA A 101 13.57 -3.98 -32.56
CA ALA A 101 12.42 -4.06 -33.46
C ALA A 101 11.24 -4.83 -32.82
N GLU A 102 10.46 -4.11 -32.02
CA GLU A 102 9.18 -4.59 -31.47
C GLU A 102 8.10 -4.69 -32.57
N PRO A 103 7.41 -5.85 -32.74
CA PRO A 103 6.40 -6.04 -33.78
C PRO A 103 5.21 -5.07 -33.65
N PRO A 104 4.64 -4.58 -34.76
CA PRO A 104 3.60 -3.55 -34.70
C PRO A 104 2.31 -4.06 -34.03
N HIS A 105 1.95 -5.34 -34.19
CA HIS A 105 0.82 -5.95 -33.47
C HIS A 105 1.08 -6.10 -31.95
N ALA A 106 2.33 -6.19 -31.51
CA ALA A 106 2.66 -6.25 -30.08
C ALA A 106 2.43 -4.89 -29.39
N LYS A 107 2.76 -3.79 -30.07
CA LYS A 107 2.47 -2.41 -29.62
C LYS A 107 0.97 -2.18 -29.45
N ILE A 108 0.19 -2.48 -30.49
CA ILE A 108 -1.28 -2.43 -30.44
C ILE A 108 -1.80 -3.24 -29.25
N ALA A 109 -1.33 -4.49 -29.08
CA ALA A 109 -1.75 -5.33 -27.98
C ALA A 109 -1.44 -4.71 -26.61
N SER A 110 -0.24 -4.13 -26.44
CA SER A 110 0.18 -3.47 -25.20
C SER A 110 -0.70 -2.26 -24.85
N ASP A 111 -0.93 -1.35 -25.81
CA ASP A 111 -1.74 -0.13 -25.61
C ASP A 111 -3.21 -0.46 -25.34
N ILE A 112 -3.79 -1.39 -26.09
CA ILE A 112 -5.19 -1.78 -25.96
C ILE A 112 -5.43 -2.56 -24.65
N MET A 113 -4.51 -3.44 -24.23
CA MET A 113 -4.56 -4.04 -22.90
C MET A 113 -4.44 -3.00 -21.79
N SER A 114 -3.56 -2.00 -21.94
CA SER A 114 -3.44 -0.91 -20.96
C SER A 114 -4.76 -0.14 -20.82
N CYS A 115 -5.41 0.19 -21.94
CA CYS A 115 -6.72 0.86 -21.95
C CYS A 115 -7.81 0.01 -21.27
N LEU A 116 -7.89 -1.30 -21.57
CA LEU A 116 -8.90 -2.20 -20.97
C LEU A 116 -8.67 -2.40 -19.46
N PHE A 117 -7.44 -2.65 -19.02
CA PHE A 117 -7.14 -2.96 -17.62
C PHE A 117 -7.01 -1.74 -16.71
N MET A 118 -6.99 -0.52 -17.24
CA MET A 118 -7.32 0.68 -16.46
C MET A 118 -8.77 0.68 -15.92
N HIS A 119 -9.62 -0.22 -16.43
CA HIS A 119 -11.01 -0.43 -16.00
C HIS A 119 -11.26 -1.86 -15.50
N TYR A 120 -10.28 -2.48 -14.82
CA TYR A 120 -10.37 -3.85 -14.31
C TYR A 120 -11.57 -4.11 -13.37
N ASN A 121 -12.10 -3.06 -12.73
CA ASN A 121 -13.27 -3.12 -11.85
C ASN A 121 -14.62 -3.13 -12.59
N LYS A 122 -14.63 -3.00 -13.93
CA LYS A 122 -15.85 -3.10 -14.74
C LYS A 122 -16.06 -4.52 -15.25
N MET A 123 -16.92 -5.27 -14.56
CA MET A 123 -17.27 -6.67 -14.88
C MET A 123 -17.56 -6.90 -16.38
N LYS A 124 -18.40 -6.08 -17.03
CA LYS A 124 -18.75 -6.20 -18.47
C LYS A 124 -17.56 -6.03 -19.42
N VAL A 125 -16.53 -5.29 -19.01
CA VAL A 125 -15.31 -5.05 -19.79
C VAL A 125 -14.37 -6.24 -19.62
N MET A 126 -14.22 -6.73 -18.38
CA MET A 126 -13.38 -7.89 -18.06
C MET A 126 -13.93 -9.21 -18.62
N GLU A 127 -15.26 -9.38 -18.63
CA GLU A 127 -15.95 -10.53 -19.24
C GLU A 127 -15.58 -10.72 -20.73
N GLN A 128 -15.40 -9.62 -21.47
CA GLN A 128 -14.96 -9.63 -22.86
C GLN A 128 -13.43 -9.66 -23.00
N ALA A 129 -12.70 -8.93 -22.15
CA ALA A 129 -11.25 -8.79 -22.27
C ALA A 129 -10.46 -10.02 -21.81
N ILE A 130 -10.82 -10.63 -20.67
CA ILE A 130 -10.07 -11.74 -20.07
C ILE A 130 -9.94 -12.94 -21.04
N PRO A 131 -11.01 -13.44 -21.70
CA PRO A 131 -10.94 -14.59 -22.61
C PRO A 131 -9.98 -14.42 -23.79
N VAL A 132 -9.72 -13.18 -24.20
CA VAL A 132 -8.76 -12.86 -25.27
C VAL A 132 -7.37 -12.66 -24.70
N VAL A 133 -7.24 -11.89 -23.61
CA VAL A 133 -5.94 -11.48 -23.05
C VAL A 133 -5.17 -12.65 -22.42
N VAL A 134 -5.85 -13.66 -21.85
CA VAL A 134 -5.15 -14.86 -21.35
C VAL A 134 -4.42 -15.63 -22.46
N LYS A 135 -4.86 -15.55 -23.73
CA LYS A 135 -4.19 -16.21 -24.88
C LYS A 135 -2.76 -15.69 -25.07
N PHE A 136 -2.53 -14.40 -24.77
CA PHE A 136 -1.21 -13.75 -24.88
C PHE A 136 -0.22 -14.21 -23.80
N LEU A 137 -0.63 -14.94 -22.75
CA LEU A 137 0.33 -15.57 -21.82
C LEU A 137 1.29 -16.52 -22.55
N SER A 138 0.79 -17.23 -23.56
CA SER A 138 1.54 -18.20 -24.39
C SER A 138 2.36 -17.56 -25.52
N CYS A 139 2.32 -16.24 -25.71
CA CYS A 139 3.07 -15.59 -26.80
C CYS A 139 4.59 -15.55 -26.53
N GLU A 140 5.39 -15.61 -27.59
CA GLU A 140 6.86 -15.58 -27.48
C GLU A 140 7.42 -14.19 -27.09
N HIS A 141 6.59 -13.15 -27.06
CA HIS A 141 7.00 -11.80 -26.67
C HIS A 141 7.21 -11.71 -25.14
N LYS A 142 8.47 -11.63 -24.71
CA LYS A 142 8.80 -11.65 -23.27
C LYS A 142 8.14 -10.52 -22.48
N GLU A 143 8.19 -9.27 -22.96
CA GLU A 143 7.63 -8.11 -22.25
C GLU A 143 6.09 -8.10 -22.24
N LEU A 144 5.41 -8.19 -23.39
CA LEU A 144 3.95 -8.28 -23.48
C LEU A 144 3.36 -9.39 -22.57
N SER A 145 3.91 -10.60 -22.55
CA SER A 145 3.41 -11.68 -21.66
C SER A 145 3.70 -11.41 -20.16
N HIS A 146 4.74 -10.64 -19.83
CA HIS A 146 4.95 -10.11 -18.46
C HIS A 146 3.92 -9.02 -18.10
N ASN A 147 3.59 -8.13 -19.05
CA ASN A 147 2.57 -7.10 -18.86
C ASN A 147 1.18 -7.74 -18.70
N VAL A 148 0.84 -8.76 -19.50
CA VAL A 148 -0.36 -9.60 -19.30
C VAL A 148 -0.36 -10.22 -17.90
N SER A 149 0.77 -10.75 -17.41
CA SER A 149 0.86 -11.32 -16.06
C SER A 149 0.54 -10.28 -14.97
N SER A 150 0.94 -9.02 -15.18
CA SER A 150 0.64 -7.90 -14.30
C SER A 150 -0.84 -7.46 -14.39
N TYR A 151 -1.38 -7.39 -15.60
CA TYR A 151 -2.80 -7.04 -15.85
C TYR A 151 -3.77 -8.08 -15.27
N LEU A 152 -3.50 -9.39 -15.45
CA LEU A 152 -4.29 -10.45 -14.84
C LEU A 152 -4.21 -10.43 -13.30
N SER A 153 -3.08 -9.99 -12.73
CA SER A 153 -2.93 -9.79 -11.29
C SER A 153 -3.77 -8.62 -10.74
N LEU A 154 -4.11 -7.62 -11.57
CA LEU A 154 -5.07 -6.57 -11.22
C LEU A 154 -6.52 -7.07 -11.33
N ALA A 155 -6.86 -7.74 -12.43
CA ALA A 155 -8.22 -8.27 -12.61
C ALA A 155 -8.58 -9.36 -11.59
N ALA A 156 -7.60 -10.06 -11.00
CA ALA A 156 -7.78 -11.03 -9.92
C ALA A 156 -8.40 -10.45 -8.64
N ILE A 157 -8.35 -9.13 -8.45
CA ILE A 157 -8.93 -8.45 -7.28
C ILE A 157 -10.46 -8.50 -7.33
N ASP A 158 -11.06 -8.15 -8.48
CA ASP A 158 -12.52 -8.02 -8.63
C ASP A 158 -13.18 -9.13 -9.48
N ASN A 159 -12.40 -9.92 -10.23
CA ASN A 159 -12.91 -10.86 -11.26
C ASN A 159 -12.35 -12.30 -11.08
N ALA A 160 -12.02 -12.70 -9.86
CA ALA A 160 -11.43 -14.00 -9.54
C ALA A 160 -12.19 -15.20 -10.17
N ASP A 161 -13.53 -15.18 -10.09
CA ASP A 161 -14.41 -16.23 -10.63
C ASP A 161 -14.30 -16.40 -12.16
N MET A 162 -13.96 -15.34 -12.88
CA MET A 162 -13.71 -15.41 -14.33
C MET A 162 -12.32 -15.99 -14.64
N LEU A 163 -11.32 -15.60 -13.86
CA LEU A 163 -9.92 -16.04 -14.04
C LEU A 163 -9.71 -17.50 -13.63
N ALA A 164 -10.48 -18.02 -12.67
CA ALA A 164 -10.47 -19.42 -12.27
C ALA A 164 -10.73 -20.39 -13.42
N LYS A 165 -11.49 -19.97 -14.44
CA LYS A 165 -11.72 -20.74 -15.69
C LYS A 165 -10.44 -21.00 -16.48
N TYR A 166 -9.41 -20.18 -16.27
CA TYR A 166 -8.11 -20.24 -16.96
C TYR A 166 -6.96 -20.72 -16.06
N MET A 167 -7.26 -21.22 -14.85
CA MET A 167 -6.27 -21.70 -13.87
C MET A 167 -5.24 -22.66 -14.48
N GLU A 168 -5.65 -23.61 -15.34
CA GLU A 168 -4.76 -24.56 -16.00
C GLU A 168 -3.69 -23.87 -16.87
N LEU A 169 -4.07 -22.79 -17.57
CA LEU A 169 -3.15 -21.99 -18.39
C LEU A 169 -2.25 -21.09 -17.52
N ILE A 170 -2.80 -20.54 -16.43
CA ILE A 170 -2.06 -19.71 -15.46
C ILE A 170 -0.96 -20.53 -14.79
N VAL A 171 -1.27 -21.70 -14.23
CA VAL A 171 -0.29 -22.61 -13.61
C VAL A 171 0.75 -23.08 -14.64
N THR A 172 0.33 -23.42 -15.86
CA THR A 172 1.26 -23.81 -16.94
C THR A 172 2.18 -22.65 -17.38
N SER A 173 1.74 -21.40 -17.26
CA SER A 173 2.58 -20.22 -17.53
C SER A 173 3.54 -19.92 -16.38
N ILE A 174 3.12 -20.14 -15.13
CA ILE A 174 3.98 -20.03 -13.93
C ILE A 174 5.17 -21.00 -14.06
N LEU A 175 4.91 -22.27 -14.38
CA LEU A 175 5.96 -23.29 -14.59
C LEU A 175 6.87 -23.00 -15.81
N LYS A 176 6.43 -22.14 -16.75
CA LYS A 176 7.26 -21.60 -17.85
C LYS A 176 8.04 -20.33 -17.45
N GLY A 177 8.21 -20.06 -16.15
CA GLY A 177 8.98 -18.94 -15.62
C GLY A 177 8.22 -17.62 -15.50
N ARG A 178 6.89 -17.60 -15.58
CA ARG A 178 6.07 -16.38 -15.40
C ARG A 178 5.65 -16.19 -13.94
N TYR A 179 6.63 -16.18 -13.04
CA TYR A 179 6.41 -16.22 -11.58
C TYR A 179 5.53 -15.09 -11.03
N ALA A 180 5.44 -13.92 -11.69
CA ALA A 180 4.52 -12.85 -11.31
C ALA A 180 3.04 -13.31 -11.22
N LEU A 181 2.63 -14.32 -12.01
CA LEU A 181 1.29 -14.91 -11.94
C LEU A 181 1.00 -15.69 -10.65
N THR A 182 2.01 -16.06 -9.85
CA THR A 182 1.78 -16.69 -8.53
C THR A 182 0.86 -15.87 -7.64
N ARG A 183 0.92 -14.53 -7.79
CA ARG A 183 0.08 -13.54 -7.09
C ARG A 183 -1.41 -13.64 -7.42
N VAL A 184 -1.77 -14.26 -8.55
CA VAL A 184 -3.16 -14.55 -8.94
C VAL A 184 -3.71 -15.75 -8.17
N LEU A 185 -2.88 -16.77 -7.92
CA LEU A 185 -3.33 -18.08 -7.43
C LEU A 185 -4.14 -18.03 -6.12
N PRO A 186 -3.75 -17.27 -5.06
CA PRO A 186 -4.53 -17.19 -3.83
C PRO A 186 -5.97 -16.71 -4.03
N GLN A 187 -6.22 -15.85 -5.01
CA GLN A 187 -7.55 -15.28 -5.27
C GLN A 187 -8.48 -16.24 -6.01
N ILE A 188 -7.92 -17.15 -6.83
CA ILE A 188 -8.70 -18.03 -7.72
C ILE A 188 -8.71 -19.51 -7.29
N PHE A 189 -7.91 -19.88 -6.28
CA PHE A 189 -7.79 -21.26 -5.80
C PHE A 189 -9.10 -21.82 -5.23
N SER A 190 -9.88 -21.00 -4.51
CA SER A 190 -11.18 -21.39 -3.94
C SER A 190 -12.22 -21.81 -4.99
N GLN A 191 -12.06 -21.35 -6.23
CA GLN A 191 -12.98 -21.58 -7.34
C GLN A 191 -12.54 -22.74 -8.24
N ASN A 192 -11.22 -22.96 -8.40
CA ASN A 192 -10.68 -24.03 -9.23
C ASN A 192 -9.33 -24.55 -8.70
N LYS A 193 -9.38 -25.43 -7.70
CA LYS A 193 -8.19 -25.98 -7.03
C LYS A 193 -7.39 -27.02 -7.84
N GLU A 194 -8.06 -27.77 -8.72
CA GLU A 194 -7.49 -29.01 -9.31
C GLU A 194 -6.19 -28.80 -10.11
N PRO A 195 -6.00 -27.75 -10.95
CA PRO A 195 -4.74 -27.54 -11.65
C PRO A 195 -3.53 -27.27 -10.75
N VAL A 196 -3.77 -26.71 -9.55
CA VAL A 196 -2.73 -26.47 -8.54
C VAL A 196 -2.41 -27.78 -7.83
N LEU A 197 -3.42 -28.51 -7.36
CA LEU A 197 -3.22 -29.80 -6.67
C LEU A 197 -2.47 -30.82 -7.55
N ARG A 198 -2.80 -30.91 -8.84
CA ARG A 198 -2.13 -31.82 -9.79
C ARG A 198 -0.68 -31.45 -10.13
N LYS A 199 -0.23 -30.24 -9.79
CA LYS A 199 1.11 -29.70 -10.11
C LYS A 199 1.84 -29.19 -8.87
N LEU A 200 1.40 -29.62 -7.68
CA LEU A 200 1.89 -29.14 -6.39
C LEU A 200 3.42 -29.30 -6.27
N SER A 201 3.96 -30.47 -6.60
CA SER A 201 5.41 -30.73 -6.59
C SER A 201 6.18 -29.72 -7.43
N ASN A 202 5.72 -29.46 -8.66
CA ASN A 202 6.38 -28.51 -9.56
C ASN A 202 6.22 -27.05 -9.11
N LEU A 203 5.18 -26.73 -8.33
CA LEU A 203 5.01 -25.41 -7.71
C LEU A 203 5.92 -25.22 -6.48
N VAL A 204 6.29 -26.30 -5.78
CA VAL A 204 7.34 -26.29 -4.74
C VAL A 204 8.74 -26.20 -5.38
N GLU A 205 9.02 -26.98 -6.42
CA GLU A 205 10.31 -26.95 -7.15
C GLU A 205 10.70 -25.56 -7.66
N ILE A 206 9.75 -24.76 -8.14
CA ILE A 206 10.05 -23.39 -8.63
C ILE A 206 10.23 -22.35 -7.52
N MET A 207 10.03 -22.69 -6.24
CA MET A 207 10.16 -21.71 -5.15
C MET A 207 11.54 -21.07 -5.13
N ASP A 208 12.60 -21.82 -5.44
CA ASP A 208 13.95 -21.27 -5.42
C ASP A 208 14.24 -20.28 -6.54
N ALA A 209 13.61 -20.47 -7.70
CA ALA A 209 13.65 -19.51 -8.80
C ALA A 209 12.73 -18.29 -8.57
N CYS A 210 11.86 -18.32 -7.55
CA CYS A 210 10.92 -17.24 -7.24
C CYS A 210 11.51 -16.18 -6.30
N GLY A 211 11.14 -14.91 -6.54
CA GLY A 211 11.38 -13.80 -5.62
C GLY A 211 10.52 -13.87 -4.36
N VAL A 212 10.80 -13.01 -3.37
CA VAL A 212 10.11 -13.06 -2.07
C VAL A 212 8.59 -12.82 -2.19
N SER A 213 8.15 -11.94 -3.10
CA SER A 213 6.72 -11.67 -3.31
C SER A 213 5.98 -12.87 -3.92
N GLU A 214 6.68 -13.63 -4.77
CA GLU A 214 6.18 -14.81 -5.45
C GLU A 214 6.18 -16.02 -4.48
N ARG A 215 7.24 -16.19 -3.69
CA ARG A 215 7.30 -17.20 -2.60
C ARG A 215 6.18 -16.97 -1.57
N VAL A 216 5.94 -15.73 -1.13
CA VAL A 216 4.81 -15.39 -0.24
C VAL A 216 3.48 -15.82 -0.86
N SER A 217 3.29 -15.58 -2.17
CA SER A 217 2.05 -15.94 -2.86
C SER A 217 1.87 -17.46 -3.01
N LEU A 218 2.96 -18.20 -3.22
CA LEU A 218 2.95 -19.67 -3.24
C LEU A 218 2.63 -20.25 -1.85
N VAL A 219 3.30 -19.79 -0.79
CA VAL A 219 3.01 -20.25 0.59
C VAL A 219 1.58 -19.93 1.02
N GLN A 220 0.99 -18.81 0.55
CA GLN A 220 -0.44 -18.54 0.76
C GLN A 220 -1.34 -19.60 0.11
N VAL A 221 -1.02 -20.08 -1.10
CA VAL A 221 -1.75 -21.18 -1.75
C VAL A 221 -1.55 -22.50 -1.01
N PHE A 222 -0.33 -22.81 -0.59
CA PHE A 222 -0.03 -24.02 0.18
C PHE A 222 -0.80 -24.01 1.52
N GLY A 223 -0.86 -22.87 2.22
CA GLY A 223 -1.74 -22.68 3.39
C GLY A 223 -3.25 -22.86 3.10
N MET A 224 -3.71 -22.77 1.85
CA MET A 224 -5.07 -23.12 1.42
C MET A 224 -5.21 -24.59 0.99
N VAL A 225 -4.13 -25.23 0.54
CA VAL A 225 -4.04 -26.67 0.26
C VAL A 225 -4.03 -27.46 1.58
N ALA A 226 -3.21 -27.07 2.56
CA ALA A 226 -3.18 -27.63 3.92
C ALA A 226 -4.58 -27.72 4.56
N LYS A 227 -5.40 -26.68 4.39
CA LYS A 227 -6.77 -26.61 4.93
C LYS A 227 -7.78 -27.53 4.26
N ASN A 228 -7.47 -28.00 3.05
CA ASN A 228 -8.38 -28.76 2.20
C ASN A 228 -7.95 -30.22 2.00
N THR A 229 -6.64 -30.47 1.90
CA THR A 229 -6.01 -31.74 1.51
C THR A 229 -4.58 -31.85 2.08
N PRO A 230 -4.38 -31.81 3.41
CA PRO A 230 -3.04 -31.69 4.02
C PRO A 230 -2.10 -32.86 3.71
N LYS A 231 -2.65 -34.04 3.43
CA LYS A 231 -1.89 -35.25 3.04
C LYS A 231 -1.06 -35.09 1.76
N LEU A 232 -1.36 -34.10 0.92
CA LEU A 232 -0.59 -33.82 -0.29
C LEU A 232 0.71 -33.03 0.01
N GLU A 233 0.83 -32.44 1.20
CA GLU A 233 1.95 -31.57 1.57
C GLU A 233 2.94 -32.22 2.54
N GLU A 234 2.59 -33.38 3.11
CA GLU A 234 3.48 -34.19 3.97
C GLU A 234 4.88 -34.43 3.36
N PRO A 235 5.06 -34.71 2.05
CA PRO A 235 6.39 -34.89 1.45
C PRO A 235 7.26 -33.62 1.43
N PHE A 236 6.66 -32.43 1.57
CA PHE A 236 7.34 -31.14 1.42
C PHE A 236 7.62 -30.44 2.77
N ILE A 237 7.22 -31.03 3.90
CA ILE A 237 7.51 -30.50 5.24
C ILE A 237 9.03 -30.22 5.44
N PRO A 238 9.98 -31.05 4.98
CA PRO A 238 11.41 -30.73 5.07
C PRO A 238 11.79 -29.44 4.34
N THR A 239 11.34 -29.28 3.09
CA THR A 239 11.58 -28.07 2.27
C THR A 239 10.95 -26.82 2.89
N PHE A 240 9.76 -26.96 3.48
CA PHE A 240 9.12 -25.87 4.20
C PHE A 240 9.85 -25.51 5.52
N CYS A 241 10.46 -26.47 6.20
CA CYS A 241 11.32 -26.20 7.37
C CYS A 241 12.56 -25.37 7.00
N GLU A 242 13.22 -25.64 5.87
CA GLU A 242 14.37 -24.85 5.40
C GLU A 242 13.99 -23.38 5.15
N LEU A 243 12.78 -23.15 4.63
CA LEU A 243 12.23 -21.83 4.35
C LEU A 243 11.80 -21.05 5.61
N LEU A 244 11.77 -21.66 6.81
CA LEU A 244 11.54 -20.93 8.07
C LEU A 244 12.65 -19.91 8.37
N SER A 245 13.85 -20.12 7.84
CA SER A 245 14.97 -19.16 7.88
C SER A 245 14.61 -17.81 7.25
N VAL A 246 13.63 -17.78 6.34
CA VAL A 246 13.15 -16.56 5.69
C VAL A 246 12.08 -15.91 6.55
N SER A 247 12.47 -14.89 7.33
CA SER A 247 11.62 -14.13 8.27
C SER A 247 10.25 -13.71 7.73
N THR A 248 10.13 -13.40 6.43
CA THR A 248 8.87 -13.00 5.77
C THR A 248 7.96 -14.18 5.36
N LEU A 249 8.47 -15.41 5.33
CA LEU A 249 7.71 -16.63 5.06
C LEU A 249 7.35 -17.38 6.35
N ALA A 250 8.22 -17.36 7.36
CA ALA A 250 8.07 -18.03 8.65
C ALA A 250 6.64 -18.02 9.23
N PRO A 251 5.96 -16.86 9.45
CA PRO A 251 4.61 -16.85 10.06
C PRO A 251 3.54 -17.54 9.19
N LEU A 252 3.70 -17.53 7.86
CA LEU A 252 2.78 -18.19 6.92
C LEU A 252 3.01 -19.71 6.92
N ILE A 253 4.27 -20.14 6.87
CA ILE A 253 4.66 -21.56 6.94
C ILE A 253 4.24 -22.16 8.28
N LEU A 254 4.43 -21.44 9.39
CA LEU A 254 4.01 -21.90 10.71
C LEU A 254 2.48 -21.97 10.86
N SER A 255 1.72 -21.05 10.25
CA SER A 255 0.25 -21.19 10.21
C SER A 255 -0.13 -22.45 9.44
N MET A 256 0.48 -22.68 8.27
CA MET A 256 0.28 -23.88 7.47
C MET A 256 0.65 -25.16 8.25
N PHE A 257 1.74 -25.15 9.02
CA PHE A 257 2.13 -26.27 9.88
C PHE A 257 1.13 -26.52 11.02
N VAL A 258 0.56 -25.48 11.65
CA VAL A 258 -0.52 -25.65 12.64
C VAL A 258 -1.76 -26.27 11.99
N ASP A 259 -2.15 -25.79 10.80
CA ASP A 259 -3.28 -26.33 10.04
C ASP A 259 -3.04 -27.81 9.62
N MET A 260 -1.84 -28.15 9.15
CA MET A 260 -1.45 -29.53 8.81
C MET A 260 -1.37 -30.44 10.03
N ALA A 261 -0.71 -30.02 11.11
CA ALA A 261 -0.52 -30.82 12.32
C ALA A 261 -1.86 -31.10 13.04
N THR A 262 -2.80 -30.15 13.01
CA THR A 262 -4.16 -30.35 13.53
C THR A 262 -4.92 -31.44 12.75
N ALA A 263 -4.60 -31.64 11.47
CA ALA A 263 -5.27 -32.62 10.60
C ALA A 263 -4.56 -33.99 10.52
N ASN A 264 -3.22 -34.01 10.60
CA ASN A 264 -2.43 -35.24 10.72
C ASN A 264 -1.15 -34.99 11.57
N PRO A 265 -1.21 -35.19 12.90
CA PRO A 265 -0.06 -34.84 13.75
C PRO A 265 1.15 -35.75 13.56
N SER A 266 0.98 -36.99 13.06
CA SER A 266 2.09 -37.95 12.96
C SER A 266 3.16 -37.52 11.95
N ALA A 267 2.79 -36.71 10.94
CA ALA A 267 3.70 -36.15 9.96
C ALA A 267 4.75 -35.18 10.55
N PHE A 268 4.52 -34.66 11.76
CA PHE A 268 5.43 -33.69 12.41
C PHE A 268 6.39 -34.32 13.42
N LEU A 269 6.25 -35.60 13.79
CA LEU A 269 7.09 -36.25 14.81
C LEU A 269 8.59 -36.17 14.50
N SER A 270 8.98 -36.35 13.24
CA SER A 270 10.36 -36.21 12.75
C SER A 270 10.91 -34.78 12.78
N HIS A 271 10.05 -33.78 12.99
CA HIS A 271 10.39 -32.36 12.88
C HIS A 271 10.22 -31.58 14.19
N VAL A 272 9.63 -32.19 15.24
CA VAL A 272 9.45 -31.56 16.57
C VAL A 272 10.77 -30.98 17.11
N ILE A 273 11.89 -31.69 17.00
CA ILE A 273 13.19 -31.23 17.53
C ILE A 273 13.66 -29.95 16.82
N ASN A 274 13.56 -29.92 15.48
CA ASN A 274 13.96 -28.77 14.67
C ASN A 274 13.07 -27.55 14.96
N LEU A 275 11.76 -27.78 15.14
CA LEU A 275 10.80 -26.71 15.49
C LEU A 275 11.06 -26.14 16.89
N LYS A 276 11.45 -26.96 17.87
CA LYS A 276 11.85 -26.49 19.21
C LYS A 276 13.08 -25.58 19.14
N HIS A 277 14.14 -26.00 18.44
CA HIS A 277 15.34 -25.18 18.22
C HIS A 277 15.00 -23.84 17.54
N PHE A 278 14.18 -23.88 16.48
CA PHE A 278 13.73 -22.67 15.78
C PHE A 278 12.95 -21.71 16.70
N ALA A 279 12.11 -22.22 17.61
CA ALA A 279 11.39 -21.40 18.57
C ALA A 279 12.29 -20.81 19.67
N GLU A 280 13.37 -21.51 20.03
CA GLU A 280 14.40 -21.03 20.96
C GLU A 280 15.26 -19.93 20.31
N GLU A 281 15.58 -20.05 19.00
CA GLU A 281 16.24 -19.01 18.21
C GLU A 281 15.33 -17.81 17.87
N GLN A 282 14.02 -18.03 17.72
CA GLN A 282 13.03 -17.02 17.33
C GLN A 282 11.79 -17.04 18.26
N PRO A 283 11.88 -16.58 19.52
CA PRO A 283 10.81 -16.69 20.52
C PRO A 283 9.45 -16.09 20.13
N ILE A 284 9.42 -15.13 19.20
CA ILE A 284 8.18 -14.55 18.65
C ILE A 284 7.25 -15.62 18.03
N TYR A 285 7.81 -16.70 17.50
CA TYR A 285 7.09 -17.80 16.83
C TYR A 285 6.74 -18.96 17.77
N MET A 286 7.18 -18.93 19.03
CA MET A 286 6.93 -19.98 20.02
C MET A 286 5.44 -20.35 20.13
N HIS A 287 4.55 -19.36 20.02
CA HIS A 287 3.10 -19.59 20.10
C HIS A 287 2.57 -20.52 19.00
N GLN A 288 3.11 -20.47 17.78
CA GLN A 288 2.70 -21.36 16.67
C GLN A 288 3.38 -22.72 16.77
N VAL A 289 4.67 -22.75 17.16
CA VAL A 289 5.42 -24.00 17.35
C VAL A 289 4.81 -24.85 18.47
N VAL A 290 4.38 -24.23 19.58
CA VAL A 290 3.73 -24.94 20.69
C VAL A 290 2.39 -25.55 20.26
N GLN A 291 1.63 -24.93 19.34
CA GLN A 291 0.40 -25.52 18.80
C GLN A 291 0.69 -26.77 17.94
N VAL A 292 1.75 -26.75 17.13
CA VAL A 292 2.22 -27.96 16.39
C VAL A 292 2.62 -29.06 17.37
N ILE A 293 3.37 -28.73 18.42
CA ILE A 293 3.79 -29.69 19.45
C ILE A 293 2.59 -30.25 20.23
N GLY A 294 1.64 -29.39 20.62
CA GLY A 294 0.39 -29.78 21.26
C GLY A 294 -0.41 -30.80 20.44
N ALA A 295 -0.53 -30.57 19.12
CA ALA A 295 -1.12 -31.54 18.21
C ALA A 295 -0.33 -32.87 18.16
N THR A 296 1.01 -32.85 18.09
CA THR A 296 1.79 -34.12 18.14
C THR A 296 1.58 -34.87 19.46
N GLY A 297 1.36 -34.15 20.56
CA GLY A 297 1.07 -34.73 21.86
C GLY A 297 -0.25 -35.53 21.92
N THR A 298 -1.22 -35.30 21.03
CA THR A 298 -2.49 -36.06 21.06
C THR A 298 -2.38 -37.48 20.50
N LEU A 299 -1.22 -37.88 19.95
CA LEU A 299 -1.02 -39.19 19.32
C LEU A 299 -0.92 -40.36 20.33
N GLY A 300 -0.47 -40.09 21.56
CA GLY A 300 -0.27 -41.12 22.57
C GLY A 300 0.41 -40.60 23.83
N LYS A 301 0.37 -41.39 24.91
CA LYS A 301 0.82 -40.97 26.26
C LYS A 301 2.27 -40.48 26.30
N ASP A 302 3.16 -41.12 25.55
CA ASP A 302 4.59 -40.81 25.60
C ASP A 302 4.91 -39.49 24.88
N GLU A 303 4.26 -39.22 23.74
CA GLU A 303 4.36 -37.92 23.05
C GLU A 303 3.62 -36.82 23.82
N ALA A 304 2.49 -37.12 24.44
CA ALA A 304 1.80 -36.21 25.36
C ALA A 304 2.71 -35.79 26.52
N LYS A 305 3.45 -36.75 27.10
CA LYS A 305 4.41 -36.48 28.18
C LYS A 305 5.57 -35.59 27.69
N LYS A 306 6.26 -35.96 26.61
CA LYS A 306 7.35 -35.13 26.02
C LYS A 306 6.90 -33.72 25.61
N SER A 307 5.64 -33.58 25.21
CA SER A 307 5.03 -32.31 24.84
C SER A 307 4.70 -31.47 26.07
N MET A 308 4.13 -32.09 27.12
CA MET A 308 3.86 -31.44 28.41
C MET A 308 5.16 -30.98 29.09
N GLU A 309 6.18 -31.82 29.15
CA GLU A 309 7.49 -31.50 29.74
C GLU A 309 8.14 -30.27 29.07
N TYR A 310 8.07 -30.18 27.74
CA TYR A 310 8.55 -29.01 27.00
C TYR A 310 7.69 -27.76 27.25
N MET A 311 6.37 -27.89 27.21
CA MET A 311 5.48 -26.76 27.48
C MET A 311 5.67 -26.20 28.89
N VAL A 312 5.87 -27.08 29.88
CA VAL A 312 6.08 -26.69 31.28
C VAL A 312 7.44 -26.01 31.48
N SER A 313 8.50 -26.42 30.79
CA SER A 313 9.80 -25.74 30.88
C SER A 313 9.78 -24.33 30.28
N GLN A 314 8.96 -24.07 29.26
CA GLN A 314 8.82 -22.74 28.64
C GLN A 314 8.00 -21.73 29.46
N LEU A 315 7.23 -22.17 30.47
CA LEU A 315 6.32 -21.31 31.26
C LEU A 315 7.01 -20.12 31.96
N GLY A 316 8.31 -20.25 32.27
CA GLY A 316 9.10 -19.22 32.95
C GLY A 316 9.87 -18.27 32.03
N MET A 317 9.93 -18.54 30.72
CA MET A 317 10.85 -17.86 29.78
C MET A 317 10.17 -17.21 28.57
N THR A 318 8.85 -17.30 28.45
CA THR A 318 8.07 -16.81 27.30
C THR A 318 7.35 -15.48 27.53
N ASP A 319 7.00 -14.81 26.43
CA ASP A 319 6.14 -13.63 26.44
C ASP A 319 4.69 -13.99 26.82
N HIS A 320 3.87 -12.99 27.12
CA HIS A 320 2.46 -13.21 27.50
C HIS A 320 1.60 -13.82 26.38
N THR A 321 1.98 -13.68 25.11
CA THR A 321 1.26 -14.24 23.95
C THR A 321 1.50 -15.74 23.84
N ALA A 322 2.77 -16.17 23.84
CA ALA A 322 3.15 -17.57 23.85
C ALA A 322 2.68 -18.26 25.15
N LEU A 323 2.76 -17.59 26.31
CA LEU A 323 2.28 -18.15 27.58
C LEU A 323 0.77 -18.46 27.57
N VAL A 324 -0.04 -17.67 26.86
CA VAL A 324 -1.48 -17.96 26.66
C VAL A 324 -1.67 -19.19 25.77
N ALA A 325 -0.92 -19.33 24.68
CA ALA A 325 -0.97 -20.50 23.80
C ALA A 325 -0.50 -21.78 24.53
N ILE A 326 0.62 -21.72 25.27
CA ILE A 326 1.14 -22.82 26.08
C ILE A 326 0.09 -23.30 27.08
N LEU A 327 -0.58 -22.40 27.80
CA LEU A 327 -1.62 -22.78 28.75
C LEU A 327 -2.89 -23.34 28.09
N GLN A 328 -3.17 -23.01 26.83
CA GLN A 328 -4.26 -23.63 26.06
C GLN A 328 -3.91 -25.08 25.68
N GLU A 329 -2.70 -25.33 25.18
CA GLU A 329 -2.24 -26.67 24.79
C GLU A 329 -2.00 -27.58 26.02
N VAL A 330 -1.44 -27.05 27.11
CA VAL A 330 -1.35 -27.75 28.41
C VAL A 330 -2.74 -28.17 28.92
N LYS A 331 -3.75 -27.31 28.76
CA LYS A 331 -5.13 -27.66 29.11
C LYS A 331 -5.70 -28.74 28.18
N ALA A 332 -5.43 -28.66 26.88
CA ALA A 332 -5.92 -29.63 25.89
C ALA A 332 -5.33 -31.04 26.13
N LEU A 333 -3.99 -31.15 26.20
CA LEU A 333 -3.31 -32.40 26.58
C LEU A 333 -3.71 -32.88 27.97
N GLY A 334 -3.94 -31.96 28.91
CA GLY A 334 -4.39 -32.27 30.25
C GLY A 334 -5.79 -32.90 30.31
N ILE A 335 -6.71 -32.48 29.46
CA ILE A 335 -8.03 -33.10 29.32
C ILE A 335 -7.94 -34.49 28.69
N ALA A 336 -7.06 -34.68 27.70
CA ALA A 336 -6.80 -35.98 27.08
C ALA A 336 -6.07 -36.97 28.02
N HIS A 337 -5.17 -36.46 28.87
CA HIS A 337 -4.29 -37.24 29.73
C HIS A 337 -4.22 -36.66 31.16
N PRO A 338 -5.28 -36.77 31.99
CA PRO A 338 -5.38 -36.07 33.29
C PRO A 338 -4.29 -36.39 34.32
N GLN A 339 -3.52 -37.48 34.16
CA GLN A 339 -2.39 -37.77 35.04
C GLN A 339 -1.24 -36.76 34.86
N LEU A 340 -1.02 -36.28 33.62
CA LEU A 340 0.01 -35.28 33.33
C LEU A 340 -0.29 -33.91 33.95
N LEU A 341 -1.56 -33.57 34.20
CA LEU A 341 -1.91 -32.35 34.95
C LEU A 341 -1.44 -32.45 36.40
N MET A 342 -1.75 -33.54 37.10
CA MET A 342 -1.37 -33.71 38.51
C MET A 342 0.13 -33.55 38.74
N GLU A 343 0.95 -34.12 37.85
CA GLU A 343 2.42 -34.04 37.90
C GLU A 343 2.93 -32.60 37.72
N ASN A 344 2.25 -31.78 36.90
CA ASN A 344 2.73 -30.45 36.49
C ASN A 344 2.00 -29.27 37.16
N MET A 345 0.96 -29.53 37.98
CA MET A 345 0.19 -28.49 38.67
C MET A 345 1.06 -27.53 39.51
N ALA A 346 2.18 -28.00 40.06
CA ALA A 346 3.07 -27.18 40.91
C ALA A 346 3.63 -25.98 40.15
N GLU A 347 4.07 -26.18 38.90
CA GLU A 347 4.61 -25.11 38.04
C GLU A 347 3.49 -24.22 37.51
N ILE A 348 2.40 -24.81 37.00
CA ILE A 348 1.23 -24.08 36.50
C ILE A 348 0.63 -23.16 37.59
N ASN A 349 0.67 -23.59 38.86
CA ASN A 349 0.18 -22.80 39.98
C ASN A 349 0.98 -21.51 40.22
N LYS A 350 2.29 -21.44 39.88
CA LYS A 350 3.10 -20.22 40.04
C LYS A 350 2.53 -19.04 39.24
N LEU A 351 1.94 -19.34 38.08
CA LEU A 351 1.34 -18.35 37.18
C LEU A 351 0.00 -17.77 37.67
N SER A 352 -0.54 -18.27 38.79
CA SER A 352 -1.77 -17.73 39.41
C SER A 352 -1.71 -16.24 39.73
N GLN A 353 -0.50 -15.71 39.97
CA GLN A 353 -0.24 -14.31 40.30
C GLN A 353 0.19 -13.47 39.09
N SER A 354 0.19 -14.03 37.88
CA SER A 354 0.58 -13.31 36.65
C SER A 354 -0.22 -12.03 36.45
N GLY A 355 0.41 -10.97 35.94
CA GLY A 355 -0.25 -9.70 35.64
C GLY A 355 -1.38 -9.82 34.60
N SER A 356 -1.25 -10.76 33.66
CA SER A 356 -2.23 -11.00 32.59
C SER A 356 -3.50 -11.69 33.10
N SER A 357 -4.65 -11.05 32.90
CA SER A 357 -5.97 -11.62 33.24
C SER A 357 -6.27 -12.92 32.49
N ALA A 358 -5.89 -13.01 31.21
CA ALA A 358 -6.08 -14.21 30.40
C ALA A 358 -5.30 -15.42 30.95
N VAL A 359 -4.05 -15.19 31.38
CA VAL A 359 -3.20 -16.21 32.03
C VAL A 359 -3.85 -16.69 33.34
N ARG A 360 -4.30 -15.78 34.20
CA ARG A 360 -4.98 -16.14 35.46
C ARG A 360 -6.27 -16.95 35.22
N ILE A 361 -7.05 -16.61 34.19
CA ILE A 361 -8.26 -17.35 33.81
C ILE A 361 -7.92 -18.76 33.31
N LEU A 362 -6.91 -18.93 32.46
CA LEU A 362 -6.51 -20.26 31.98
C LEU A 362 -5.96 -21.15 33.11
N VAL A 363 -5.12 -20.61 34.00
CA VAL A 363 -4.64 -21.32 35.20
C VAL A 363 -5.81 -21.75 36.09
N GLN A 364 -6.84 -20.91 36.26
CA GLN A 364 -8.03 -21.27 37.02
C GLN A 364 -8.84 -22.40 36.35
N GLN A 365 -9.04 -22.35 35.03
CA GLN A 365 -9.71 -23.43 34.29
C GLN A 365 -8.94 -24.76 34.39
N ILE A 366 -7.61 -24.75 34.33
CA ILE A 366 -6.78 -25.96 34.48
C ILE A 366 -6.96 -26.56 35.89
N LYS A 367 -6.97 -25.73 36.94
CA LYS A 367 -7.27 -26.18 38.31
C LYS A 367 -8.65 -26.82 38.43
N GLU A 368 -9.65 -26.28 37.74
CA GLU A 368 -11.02 -26.79 37.76
C GLU A 368 -11.14 -28.15 37.07
N GLU A 369 -10.52 -28.36 35.90
CA GLU A 369 -10.49 -29.68 35.24
C GLU A 369 -9.75 -30.72 36.10
N ASN A 370 -8.59 -30.37 36.68
CA ASN A 370 -7.84 -31.27 37.56
C ASN A 370 -8.64 -31.66 38.82
N LYS A 371 -9.42 -30.73 39.40
CA LYS A 371 -10.33 -31.00 40.52
C LYS A 371 -11.45 -31.98 40.14
N LYS A 372 -12.08 -31.83 38.97
CA LYS A 372 -13.11 -32.77 38.50
C LYS A 372 -12.58 -34.20 38.43
N TYR A 373 -11.37 -34.38 37.91
CA TYR A 373 -10.75 -35.70 37.78
C TYR A 373 -10.41 -36.32 39.14
N ASN A 374 -9.86 -35.55 40.08
CA ASN A 374 -9.57 -36.05 41.43
C ASN A 374 -10.83 -36.44 42.21
N GLY A 375 -11.90 -35.65 42.16
CA GLY A 375 -13.17 -36.01 42.79
C GLY A 375 -13.78 -37.30 42.22
N GLN A 376 -13.65 -37.54 40.90
CA GLN A 376 -14.06 -38.82 40.30
C GLN A 376 -13.17 -40.00 40.70
N LYS A 377 -11.91 -39.77 41.07
CA LYS A 377 -10.99 -40.79 41.58
C LYS A 377 -11.34 -41.16 43.03
N GLU A 378 -11.57 -40.17 43.88
CA GLU A 378 -12.00 -40.35 45.28
C GLU A 378 -13.34 -41.10 45.37
N MET A 379 -14.33 -40.70 44.56
CA MET A 379 -15.66 -41.33 44.53
C MET A 379 -15.63 -42.78 44.01
N ARG A 380 -14.56 -43.20 43.30
CA ARG A 380 -14.32 -44.61 42.92
C ARG A 380 -13.62 -45.43 44.01
N SER A 381 -12.77 -44.82 44.83
CA SER A 381 -12.08 -45.53 45.93
C SER A 381 -12.97 -45.84 47.14
N VAL A 382 -14.12 -45.16 47.30
CA VAL A 382 -15.02 -45.36 48.44
C VAL A 382 -15.96 -46.58 48.27
N SER A 383 -16.15 -47.11 47.06
CA SER A 383 -17.14 -48.16 46.79
C SER A 383 -16.64 -49.61 47.02
N SER A 384 -15.56 -49.82 47.77
CA SER A 384 -14.91 -51.14 47.89
C SER A 384 -14.51 -51.55 49.32
N GLN A 385 -15.25 -51.11 50.34
CA GLN A 385 -15.17 -51.67 51.70
C GLN A 385 -16.55 -51.66 52.38
N THR A 386 -17.16 -52.84 52.54
CA THR A 386 -17.87 -53.33 53.75
C THR A 386 -18.54 -54.69 53.46
N GLU A 387 -17.97 -55.77 53.98
CA GLU A 387 -18.74 -56.95 54.44
C GLU A 387 -18.88 -56.84 55.96
N GLY A 388 -20.01 -57.28 56.54
CA GLY A 388 -20.21 -57.18 58.00
C GLY A 388 -21.67 -57.20 58.46
N THR A 389 -22.36 -58.32 58.28
CA THR A 389 -23.77 -58.51 58.68
C THR A 389 -23.94 -58.73 60.19
N VAL A 390 -24.82 -57.96 60.86
CA VAL A 390 -25.65 -58.43 61.99
C VAL A 390 -27.02 -57.73 61.95
N THR A 391 -28.09 -58.46 62.28
CA THR A 391 -29.52 -58.07 62.23
C THR A 391 -30.14 -58.13 63.63
N ILE A 392 -31.20 -57.37 63.93
CA ILE A 392 -32.34 -57.73 64.84
C ILE A 392 -33.44 -56.62 64.78
N ILE A 393 -34.67 -56.90 64.27
CA ILE A 393 -35.91 -57.36 64.98
C ILE A 393 -36.58 -56.20 65.78
N THR A 394 -37.87 -55.82 65.68
CA THR A 394 -39.12 -56.27 64.95
C THR A 394 -40.12 -55.06 64.86
N VAL A 395 -41.46 -55.21 64.70
CA VAL A 395 -42.30 -55.40 63.47
C VAL A 395 -43.73 -54.87 63.74
N GLY A 396 -44.47 -54.38 62.73
CA GLY A 396 -45.91 -54.06 62.83
C GLY A 396 -46.59 -53.79 61.46
N ASN A 397 -47.74 -54.42 61.17
CA ASN A 397 -48.39 -54.45 59.84
C ASN A 397 -49.92 -54.15 59.90
N PRO A 398 -50.62 -53.90 58.77
CA PRO A 398 -51.98 -53.30 58.71
C PRO A 398 -53.13 -54.35 58.66
N PRO A 399 -54.40 -53.96 58.36
CA PRO A 399 -54.86 -54.01 56.95
C PRO A 399 -56.01 -53.04 56.51
N SER A 400 -56.29 -53.04 55.19
CA SER A 400 -57.60 -52.78 54.52
C SER A 400 -58.23 -51.36 54.49
N SER A 401 -59.20 -51.03 53.61
CA SER A 401 -59.41 -51.28 52.15
C SER A 401 -60.76 -50.67 51.65
N ALA A 402 -60.83 -49.98 50.50
CA ALA A 402 -62.03 -49.90 49.61
C ALA A 402 -61.82 -49.02 48.34
N TYR A 403 -62.54 -49.35 47.25
CA TYR A 403 -62.77 -48.62 45.97
C TYR A 403 -64.30 -48.46 45.78
N PRO A 404 -64.87 -47.54 44.94
CA PRO A 404 -64.96 -47.66 43.45
C PRO A 404 -64.99 -46.32 42.64
N SER A 405 -65.00 -46.21 41.30
CA SER A 405 -64.59 -47.08 40.17
C SER A 405 -64.59 -46.32 38.81
N ASN A 406 -64.09 -46.97 37.74
CA ASN A 406 -64.08 -46.62 36.28
C ASN A 406 -62.87 -45.76 35.81
N VAL A 407 -62.04 -46.08 34.80
CA VAL A 407 -61.94 -47.18 33.78
C VAL A 407 -63.05 -47.14 32.70
N VAL A 408 -62.88 -47.25 31.37
CA VAL A 408 -61.90 -47.85 30.41
C VAL A 408 -61.49 -46.78 29.35
N GLY A 409 -60.39 -46.79 28.57
CA GLY A 409 -59.24 -47.69 28.30
C GLY A 409 -58.17 -46.92 27.46
N VAL A 410 -57.49 -47.41 26.41
CA VAL A 410 -57.42 -48.70 25.68
C VAL A 410 -55.98 -48.89 25.05
N ARG A 411 -55.66 -50.16 24.74
CA ARG A 411 -54.52 -50.84 24.03
C ARG A 411 -53.85 -50.19 22.79
N GLN A 412 -52.72 -50.66 22.20
CA GLN A 412 -51.48 -51.47 22.46
C GLN A 412 -50.63 -51.42 21.14
N GLY A 413 -49.33 -51.75 21.02
CA GLY A 413 -48.27 -52.17 21.97
C GLY A 413 -46.92 -52.48 21.25
N THR A 414 -45.84 -52.68 22.03
CA THR A 414 -44.77 -53.72 21.94
C THR A 414 -44.19 -54.16 20.57
N ALA A 415 -42.87 -54.37 20.35
CA ALA A 415 -41.61 -54.24 21.12
C ALA A 415 -40.40 -54.47 20.12
N GLY A 416 -39.08 -54.41 20.41
CA GLY A 416 -38.28 -54.11 21.61
C GLY A 416 -36.78 -54.49 21.44
N SER A 417 -36.00 -54.50 22.54
CA SER A 417 -34.62 -55.06 22.73
C SER A 417 -33.34 -54.43 22.11
N ALA A 418 -32.43 -54.04 23.02
CA ALA A 418 -30.97 -54.31 23.07
C ALA A 418 -29.89 -53.33 22.49
N SER A 419 -28.86 -53.13 23.34
CA SER A 419 -27.42 -52.88 23.06
C SER A 419 -26.83 -51.45 22.90
N SER A 420 -25.82 -51.19 23.74
CA SER A 420 -24.54 -50.47 23.52
C SER A 420 -24.45 -49.03 22.97
N ARG A 421 -23.88 -48.15 23.82
CA ARG A 421 -22.76 -47.19 23.58
C ARG A 421 -22.32 -47.01 22.11
N SER A 422 -22.10 -45.80 21.57
CA SER A 422 -21.05 -44.87 22.06
C SER A 422 -20.97 -43.53 21.31
N SER A 423 -20.42 -42.51 21.97
CA SER A 423 -19.49 -41.47 21.44
C SER A 423 -19.91 -40.47 20.33
N GLN A 424 -19.07 -39.42 20.23
CA GLN A 424 -18.95 -38.41 19.16
C GLN A 424 -20.03 -37.31 19.07
N GLN A 425 -19.67 -36.11 19.54
CA GLN A 425 -20.11 -34.85 18.94
C GLN A 425 -18.88 -34.09 18.45
N SER A 426 -18.80 -33.89 17.13
CA SER A 426 -17.79 -33.10 16.43
C SER A 426 -18.49 -32.01 15.62
N LEU A 427 -17.83 -30.87 15.42
CA LEU A 427 -18.39 -29.68 14.75
C LEU A 427 -18.50 -29.84 13.22
N ALA A 428 -19.59 -29.36 12.60
CA ALA A 428 -19.56 -28.79 11.24
C ALA A 428 -20.80 -27.94 10.85
N ARG A 429 -20.56 -26.64 10.56
CA ARG A 429 -21.08 -25.82 9.43
C ARG A 429 -22.29 -26.33 8.59
N SER A 430 -23.30 -25.48 8.32
CA SER A 430 -23.33 -24.53 7.16
C SER A 430 -24.72 -24.15 6.59
N SER A 431 -25.00 -22.82 6.54
CA SER A 431 -25.33 -22.04 5.32
C SER A 431 -26.67 -22.16 4.53
N ARG A 432 -27.40 -21.02 4.47
CA ARG A 432 -28.35 -20.49 3.42
C ARG A 432 -29.79 -21.08 3.44
N THR A 433 -30.87 -20.42 2.98
CA THR A 433 -31.14 -19.31 2.00
C THR A 433 -32.33 -18.42 2.48
N SER A 434 -32.28 -17.07 2.38
CA SER A 434 -32.89 -16.17 1.34
C SER A 434 -34.28 -15.54 1.65
N SER A 435 -34.54 -14.36 1.08
CA SER A 435 -35.82 -13.58 1.00
C SER A 435 -36.37 -12.92 2.30
N SER A 436 -37.15 -11.82 2.27
CA SER A 436 -37.22 -10.65 1.35
C SER A 436 -38.07 -9.48 1.93
N ASN A 437 -37.88 -8.28 1.37
CA ASN A 437 -38.87 -7.18 1.21
C ASN A 437 -39.33 -6.22 2.35
N VAL A 438 -39.33 -4.93 1.97
CA VAL A 438 -40.29 -3.84 2.27
C VAL A 438 -40.11 -2.96 3.53
N ARG A 439 -40.59 -1.71 3.40
CA ARG A 439 -40.45 -0.51 4.25
C ARG A 439 -41.56 -0.42 5.32
N LEU A 440 -41.34 0.35 6.39
CA LEU A 440 -42.31 1.36 6.87
C LEU A 440 -41.67 2.38 7.85
N HIS A 441 -42.48 3.31 8.37
CA HIS A 441 -42.07 4.55 9.05
C HIS A 441 -42.27 4.53 10.58
N SER A 442 -41.58 5.49 11.22
CA SER A 442 -41.97 6.26 12.43
C SER A 442 -41.56 5.84 13.85
N GLU A 443 -41.25 6.91 14.59
CA GLU A 443 -41.43 7.19 16.03
C GLU A 443 -40.62 6.52 17.16
N ARG A 444 -39.98 7.41 17.92
CA ARG A 444 -39.60 7.33 19.36
C ARG A 444 -40.88 7.37 20.23
N PRO A 445 -40.88 7.01 21.54
CA PRO A 445 -39.84 7.40 22.51
C PRO A 445 -39.52 6.39 23.65
N SER A 446 -38.74 6.87 24.64
CA SER A 446 -38.63 6.39 26.03
C SER A 446 -37.70 5.21 26.37
N SER A 447 -36.61 5.54 27.06
CA SER A 447 -35.81 4.70 27.99
C SER A 447 -36.60 4.48 29.32
N PRO A 448 -36.13 3.73 30.39
CA PRO A 448 -34.75 3.27 30.66
C PRO A 448 -34.53 1.89 31.33
N ALA A 449 -33.29 1.38 31.29
CA ALA A 449 -32.72 0.46 32.31
C ALA A 449 -31.17 0.34 32.23
N SER A 450 -30.56 -0.02 33.37
CA SER A 450 -29.25 -0.66 33.64
C SER A 450 -28.27 -0.86 32.45
N LEU A 451 -27.11 -0.20 32.41
CA LEU A 451 -25.86 -0.54 33.14
C LEU A 451 -25.32 -1.97 32.92
N TYR A 452 -24.30 -2.07 32.06
CA TYR A 452 -23.08 -2.87 32.28
C TYR A 452 -21.89 -2.12 31.66
N LEU A 453 -20.79 -1.97 32.42
CA LEU A 453 -19.57 -1.27 31.98
C LEU A 453 -18.56 -2.21 31.34
N SER A 454 -17.78 -1.68 30.40
CA SER A 454 -16.40 -2.11 30.15
C SER A 454 -15.58 -0.92 29.64
N ASP A 455 -14.48 -0.60 30.32
CA ASP A 455 -13.77 0.68 30.17
C ASP A 455 -12.98 0.85 28.87
N ARG A 456 -13.10 2.05 28.29
CA ARG A 456 -11.98 2.74 27.64
C ARG A 456 -11.99 4.22 28.07
N THR A 457 -11.10 4.57 28.98
CA THR A 457 -10.96 5.92 29.52
C THR A 457 -10.60 6.94 28.44
N SER A 458 -11.42 7.98 28.31
CA SER A 458 -11.18 9.14 27.44
C SER A 458 -11.01 10.39 28.29
N LEU A 459 -9.96 11.17 28.01
CA LEU A 459 -9.59 12.37 28.80
C LEU A 459 -10.51 13.58 28.59
N ASN A 460 -11.51 13.49 27.70
CA ASN A 460 -12.30 14.63 27.25
C ASN A 460 -13.34 15.12 28.28
N SER A 461 -13.65 14.35 29.33
CA SER A 461 -14.75 14.64 30.26
C SER A 461 -14.38 15.59 31.42
N ALA A 462 -13.11 15.95 31.60
CA ALA A 462 -12.64 16.65 32.79
C ALA A 462 -12.77 18.19 32.75
N LEU A 463 -12.95 18.79 31.57
CA LEU A 463 -12.84 20.25 31.37
C LEU A 463 -14.17 21.03 31.44
N THR A 464 -15.30 20.36 31.68
CA THR A 464 -16.64 20.99 31.72
C THR A 464 -17.26 21.11 33.11
N LEU A 465 -16.62 20.58 34.16
CA LEU A 465 -17.16 20.58 35.54
C LEU A 465 -16.56 21.63 36.49
N ALA A 466 -15.72 22.54 35.99
CA ALA A 466 -15.02 23.56 36.79
C ALA A 466 -15.78 24.90 36.94
N SER A 467 -17.04 24.99 36.49
CA SER A 467 -17.90 26.16 36.67
C SER A 467 -19.02 25.88 37.66
N ASN A 468 -18.70 25.96 38.97
CA ASN A 468 -19.59 26.41 40.05
C ASN A 468 -18.96 26.19 41.45
N HIS A 469 -17.90 26.93 41.78
CA HIS A 469 -17.57 27.25 43.17
C HIS A 469 -16.83 28.60 43.23
N MET A 470 -17.52 29.63 43.70
CA MET A 470 -16.93 30.94 43.96
C MET A 470 -16.26 30.94 45.34
N VAL A 471 -14.95 31.15 45.38
CA VAL A 471 -14.20 31.48 46.60
C VAL A 471 -13.65 32.90 46.44
N PRO A 472 -14.14 33.89 47.21
CA PRO A 472 -13.63 35.27 47.11
C PRO A 472 -12.21 35.37 47.69
N GLY A 473 -11.26 35.98 46.96
CA GLY A 473 -9.99 36.41 47.55
C GLY A 473 -8.72 36.37 46.69
N LEU A 474 -8.73 35.72 45.51
CA LEU A 474 -7.56 35.64 44.63
C LEU A 474 -7.76 36.39 43.31
N PRO A 475 -6.71 37.00 42.72
CA PRO A 475 -6.77 37.54 41.36
C PRO A 475 -7.05 36.41 40.35
N PRO A 476 -7.81 36.67 39.28
CA PRO A 476 -7.99 35.68 38.23
C PRO A 476 -6.67 35.44 37.48
N GLU A 477 -6.11 34.23 37.56
CA GLU A 477 -5.14 33.79 36.56
C GLU A 477 -5.77 33.87 35.16
N PRO A 478 -5.01 34.28 34.12
CA PRO A 478 -5.52 34.25 32.75
C PRO A 478 -5.87 32.81 32.36
N LEU A 479 -7.12 32.58 31.96
CA LEU A 479 -7.63 31.25 31.63
C LEU A 479 -6.76 30.58 30.54
N ARG A 480 -6.01 29.56 30.94
CA ARG A 480 -5.13 28.79 30.06
C ARG A 480 -5.97 28.03 29.02
N ASP A 481 -5.69 28.29 27.75
CA ASP A 481 -6.25 27.54 26.63
C ASP A 481 -5.77 26.07 26.66
N GLY A 482 -6.66 25.13 26.34
CA GLY A 482 -6.35 23.69 26.29
C GLY A 482 -5.21 23.34 25.33
N VAL A 483 -5.01 24.12 24.27
CA VAL A 483 -3.84 23.99 23.37
C VAL A 483 -2.54 24.29 24.12
N GLN A 484 -2.52 25.35 24.92
CA GLN A 484 -1.34 25.74 25.69
C GLN A 484 -1.01 24.67 26.74
N HIS A 485 -2.01 24.23 27.52
CA HIS A 485 -1.82 23.18 28.53
C HIS A 485 -1.31 21.85 27.93
N PHE A 486 -1.84 21.43 26.76
CA PHE A 486 -1.32 20.27 26.03
C PHE A 486 0.14 20.46 25.63
N CYS A 487 0.49 21.62 25.06
CA CYS A 487 1.85 21.90 24.64
C CYS A 487 2.83 22.04 25.81
N GLU A 488 2.45 22.61 26.96
CA GLU A 488 3.26 22.61 28.19
C GLU A 488 3.62 21.17 28.60
N LYS A 489 2.61 20.29 28.66
CA LYS A 489 2.77 18.88 29.07
C LYS A 489 3.61 18.04 28.11
N HIS A 490 3.58 18.35 26.81
CA HIS A 490 4.21 17.55 25.76
C HIS A 490 5.41 18.23 25.07
N MET A 491 5.87 19.39 25.56
CA MET A 491 6.88 20.22 24.90
C MET A 491 8.19 19.49 24.55
N SER A 492 8.67 18.61 25.45
CA SER A 492 9.86 17.80 25.20
C SER A 492 9.67 16.83 24.03
N SER A 493 8.54 16.12 23.99
CA SER A 493 8.17 15.22 22.89
C SER A 493 8.00 15.97 21.57
N ILE A 494 7.40 17.17 21.59
CA ILE A 494 7.21 18.02 20.41
C ILE A 494 8.57 18.46 19.84
N ARG A 495 9.48 18.96 20.70
CA ARG A 495 10.84 19.37 20.30
C ARG A 495 11.65 18.20 19.74
N THR A 496 11.66 17.04 20.41
CA THR A 496 12.35 15.84 19.92
C THR A 496 11.80 15.37 18.57
N PHE A 497 10.48 15.37 18.39
CA PHE A 497 9.84 14.99 17.12
C PHE A 497 10.25 15.93 15.97
N ILE A 498 10.17 17.25 16.18
CA ILE A 498 10.52 18.25 15.15
C ILE A 498 12.02 18.24 14.84
N ASN A 499 12.90 18.10 15.84
CA ASN A 499 14.34 18.03 15.62
C ASN A 499 14.73 16.79 14.79
N ASN A 500 14.12 15.64 15.06
CA ASN A 500 14.35 14.42 14.28
C ASN A 500 13.78 14.50 12.85
N LEU A 501 12.78 15.36 12.62
CA LEU A 501 12.12 15.50 11.32
C LEU A 501 12.72 16.62 10.44
N SER A 502 13.28 17.67 11.02
CA SER A 502 13.69 18.89 10.31
C SER A 502 14.71 18.67 9.20
N ALA A 503 15.66 17.73 9.39
CA ALA A 503 16.63 17.33 8.39
C ALA A 503 16.04 16.44 7.26
N ARG A 504 14.86 15.84 7.49
CA ARG A 504 14.17 14.94 6.55
C ARG A 504 13.06 15.64 5.76
N ILE A 505 12.28 16.51 6.41
CA ILE A 505 11.15 17.21 5.79
C ILE A 505 11.32 18.74 5.97
N PRO A 506 11.34 19.51 4.87
CA PRO A 506 11.32 20.97 4.94
C PRO A 506 10.01 21.47 5.56
N LEU A 507 10.12 22.45 6.45
CA LEU A 507 8.98 23.07 7.12
C LEU A 507 8.54 24.34 6.35
N PRO A 508 7.25 24.52 6.02
CA PRO A 508 6.78 25.74 5.37
C PRO A 508 6.91 26.95 6.31
N SER A 509 7.32 28.09 5.75
CA SER A 509 7.44 29.37 6.47
C SER A 509 6.09 30.04 6.75
N LYS A 510 5.12 29.88 5.84
CA LYS A 510 3.75 30.42 5.92
C LYS A 510 2.78 29.50 5.18
N CYS A 511 1.51 29.51 5.59
CA CYS A 511 0.40 28.96 4.83
C CYS A 511 -0.65 30.05 4.53
N SER A 512 -1.48 29.82 3.52
CA SER A 512 -2.56 30.72 3.09
C SER A 512 -3.66 29.93 2.40
N ILE A 513 -4.87 30.48 2.32
CA ILE A 513 -5.98 29.89 1.56
C ILE A 513 -6.07 30.56 0.19
N VAL A 514 -6.33 29.75 -0.84
CA VAL A 514 -6.50 30.21 -2.23
C VAL A 514 -7.73 29.56 -2.84
N ASP A 515 -8.69 30.39 -3.25
CA ASP A 515 -9.85 29.98 -4.04
C ASP A 515 -9.41 29.68 -5.49
N GLY A 516 -9.62 28.44 -5.93
CA GLY A 516 -9.54 28.04 -7.33
C GLY A 516 -10.94 27.89 -7.92
N ARG A 517 -11.06 27.92 -9.26
CA ARG A 517 -12.33 27.96 -10.03
C ARG A 517 -13.44 27.00 -9.58
N HIS A 518 -13.11 25.89 -8.91
CA HIS A 518 -14.09 24.92 -8.41
C HIS A 518 -13.87 24.46 -6.95
N LYS A 519 -12.72 24.78 -6.31
CA LYS A 519 -12.35 24.32 -4.95
C LYS A 519 -11.32 25.26 -4.30
N ARG A 520 -11.39 25.41 -2.97
CA ARG A 520 -10.30 26.01 -2.16
C ARG A 520 -9.13 25.04 -1.95
N PHE A 521 -7.92 25.61 -1.91
CA PHE A 521 -6.66 24.93 -1.63
C PHE A 521 -5.91 25.64 -0.49
N VAL A 522 -5.12 24.89 0.28
CA VAL A 522 -4.11 25.48 1.17
C VAL A 522 -2.82 25.63 0.36
N ARG A 523 -2.27 26.84 0.31
CA ARG A 523 -0.95 27.14 -0.27
C ARG A 523 0.08 27.28 0.83
N LEU A 524 1.18 26.53 0.70
CA LEU A 524 2.35 26.50 1.57
C LEU A 524 3.49 27.25 0.90
N ASN A 525 4.20 28.10 1.65
CA ASN A 525 5.30 28.91 1.15
C ASN A 525 6.61 28.53 1.87
N PHE A 526 7.61 28.10 1.11
CA PHE A 526 8.95 27.73 1.61
C PHE A 526 9.96 28.82 1.25
N GLN A 527 10.98 28.98 2.10
CA GLN A 527 12.01 30.01 2.00
C GLN A 527 13.40 29.39 2.13
N CYS A 528 14.42 30.04 1.56
CA CYS A 528 15.80 29.68 1.81
C CYS A 528 16.23 30.13 3.21
N GLY A 529 16.75 29.22 4.03
CA GLY A 529 17.29 29.53 5.36
C GLY A 529 18.61 30.31 5.34
N CYS A 530 19.37 30.26 4.24
CA CYS A 530 20.68 30.90 4.14
C CYS A 530 20.65 32.35 3.62
N ARG A 531 19.70 32.70 2.74
CA ARG A 531 19.51 34.03 2.10
C ARG A 531 20.77 34.83 1.68
N GLY A 532 21.86 34.16 1.30
CA GLY A 532 23.08 34.84 0.81
C GLY A 532 22.83 35.72 -0.43
N GLU A 533 23.83 36.50 -0.84
CA GLU A 533 23.72 37.50 -1.91
C GLU A 533 23.19 36.91 -3.24
N GLN A 534 23.77 35.78 -3.68
CA GLN A 534 23.35 35.05 -4.87
C GLN A 534 22.23 34.03 -4.60
N CYS A 535 21.50 34.15 -3.48
CA CYS A 535 20.38 33.27 -3.16
C CYS A 535 19.25 33.44 -4.17
N LEU A 536 18.84 32.34 -4.82
CA LEU A 536 17.72 32.34 -5.77
C LEU A 536 16.42 32.84 -5.14
N TYR A 537 16.18 32.50 -3.87
CA TYR A 537 14.97 32.83 -3.09
C TYR A 537 15.27 33.83 -1.95
N HIS A 538 15.89 34.96 -2.30
CA HIS A 538 16.19 36.03 -1.33
C HIS A 538 14.92 36.84 -0.97
N LYS A 539 14.11 37.18 -1.98
CA LYS A 539 12.80 37.85 -1.85
C LYS A 539 11.63 36.91 -2.17
N ASP A 540 11.83 36.01 -3.13
CA ASP A 540 10.83 35.04 -3.57
C ASP A 540 10.63 33.85 -2.61
N VAL A 541 9.50 33.15 -2.78
CA VAL A 541 9.15 31.93 -2.04
C VAL A 541 8.77 30.79 -2.98
N PHE A 542 9.17 29.57 -2.65
CA PHE A 542 8.68 28.38 -3.37
C PHE A 542 7.27 28.04 -2.86
N THR A 543 6.30 27.85 -3.75
CA THR A 543 4.89 27.65 -3.37
C THR A 543 4.34 26.27 -3.73
N LEU A 544 3.58 25.66 -2.83
CA LEU A 544 2.92 24.36 -2.98
C LEU A 544 1.44 24.46 -2.60
N ASN A 545 0.52 24.19 -3.55
CA ASN A 545 -0.89 23.99 -3.23
C ASN A 545 -1.08 22.53 -2.79
N THR A 546 -1.26 22.27 -1.48
CA THR A 546 -1.22 20.90 -0.93
C THR A 546 -2.56 20.14 -1.04
N LYS A 547 -2.45 18.82 -1.24
CA LYS A 547 -3.52 17.83 -1.16
C LYS A 547 -3.66 17.22 0.25
N LEU A 548 -2.69 17.47 1.14
CA LEU A 548 -2.59 16.93 2.51
C LEU A 548 -2.71 18.02 3.61
N PRO A 549 -3.66 18.96 3.52
CA PRO A 549 -3.70 20.15 4.40
C PRO A 549 -3.81 19.80 5.89
N LYS A 550 -4.51 18.69 6.22
CA LYS A 550 -4.67 18.23 7.61
C LYS A 550 -3.32 17.90 8.26
N ILE A 551 -2.42 17.24 7.53
CA ILE A 551 -1.11 16.81 8.03
C ILE A 551 -0.15 18.01 8.08
N TRP A 552 -0.13 18.85 7.04
CA TRP A 552 0.73 20.03 7.00
C TRP A 552 0.41 21.08 8.07
N ILE A 553 -0.88 21.39 8.31
CA ILE A 553 -1.26 22.36 9.36
C ILE A 553 -0.87 21.84 10.75
N HIS A 554 -1.05 20.54 11.02
CA HIS A 554 -0.58 19.94 12.28
C HIS A 554 0.96 20.01 12.39
N LEU A 555 1.70 19.67 11.33
CA LEU A 555 3.16 19.73 11.36
C LEU A 555 3.70 21.16 11.54
N MET A 556 3.08 22.15 10.90
CA MET A 556 3.42 23.56 11.09
C MET A 556 3.12 24.04 12.52
N PHE A 557 2.02 23.59 13.12
CA PHE A 557 1.73 23.87 14.53
C PHE A 557 2.81 23.28 15.46
N LEU A 558 3.16 22.00 15.27
CA LEU A 558 4.21 21.35 16.06
C LEU A 558 5.57 22.07 15.92
N ALA A 559 5.90 22.54 14.71
CA ALA A 559 7.12 23.33 14.46
C ALA A 559 7.09 24.71 15.16
N VAL A 560 5.95 25.41 15.13
CA VAL A 560 5.75 26.69 15.85
C VAL A 560 5.94 26.51 17.36
N GLN A 561 5.39 25.44 17.94
CA GLN A 561 5.58 25.13 19.36
C GLN A 561 7.04 24.71 19.68
N ALA A 562 7.66 23.86 18.85
CA ALA A 562 9.03 23.40 19.06
C ALA A 562 10.05 24.55 19.08
N ASN A 563 9.90 25.50 18.16
CA ASN A 563 10.78 26.66 18.00
C ASN A 563 10.52 27.77 19.04
N SER A 564 9.47 27.64 19.86
CA SER A 564 9.11 28.64 20.87
C SER A 564 9.79 28.37 22.21
N THR A 565 10.11 29.44 22.95
CA THR A 565 10.74 29.34 24.29
C THR A 565 9.79 28.70 25.31
N SER A 566 8.51 29.05 25.24
CA SER A 566 7.41 28.54 26.06
C SER A 566 6.24 28.06 25.18
N ALA A 567 5.24 27.42 25.79
CA ALA A 567 4.07 26.91 25.07
C ALA A 567 3.12 28.05 24.66
N LEU A 568 2.72 28.06 23.39
CA LEU A 568 1.83 29.07 22.81
C LEU A 568 0.36 28.63 22.89
N SER A 569 -0.53 29.58 23.16
CA SER A 569 -2.00 29.40 23.10
C SER A 569 -2.54 29.69 21.69
N GLN A 570 -3.84 29.45 21.45
CA GLN A 570 -4.52 29.90 20.22
C GLN A 570 -4.53 31.43 20.01
N GLN A 571 -4.16 32.23 21.02
CA GLN A 571 -4.06 33.68 20.91
C GLN A 571 -2.71 34.16 20.36
N ASP A 572 -1.68 33.30 20.31
CA ASP A 572 -0.43 33.64 19.61
C ASP A 572 -0.68 33.90 18.12
N GLN A 573 0.03 34.88 17.55
CA GLN A 573 -0.18 35.31 16.17
C GLN A 573 0.07 34.19 15.14
N ASN A 574 1.02 33.28 15.38
CA ASN A 574 1.35 32.18 14.47
C ASN A 574 0.35 31.04 14.61
N VAL A 575 -0.02 30.68 15.85
CA VAL A 575 -1.05 29.66 16.13
C VAL A 575 -2.42 30.13 15.62
N SER A 576 -2.77 31.40 15.82
CA SER A 576 -4.00 32.02 15.30
C SER A 576 -4.03 32.03 13.76
N CYS A 577 -2.91 32.32 13.09
CA CYS A 577 -2.82 32.21 11.62
C CYS A 577 -3.06 30.78 11.11
N LEU A 578 -2.51 29.76 11.80
CA LEU A 578 -2.74 28.35 11.47
C LEU A 578 -4.21 27.95 11.70
N LYS A 579 -4.81 28.41 12.79
CA LYS A 579 -6.23 28.21 13.10
C LYS A 579 -7.14 28.86 12.05
N ALA A 580 -6.89 30.11 11.68
CA ALA A 580 -7.66 30.80 10.64
C ALA A 580 -7.58 30.08 9.29
N CYS A 581 -6.40 29.57 8.91
CA CYS A 581 -6.25 28.74 7.71
C CYS A 581 -7.01 27.41 7.81
N TRP A 582 -7.03 26.77 8.98
CA TRP A 582 -7.81 25.56 9.21
C TRP A 582 -9.32 25.82 9.07
N ASP A 583 -9.83 26.78 9.82
CA ASP A 583 -11.26 27.10 9.89
C ASP A 583 -11.79 27.50 8.49
N ALA A 584 -11.09 28.38 7.77
CA ALA A 584 -11.47 28.82 6.42
C ALA A 584 -11.39 27.73 5.33
N TYR A 585 -10.63 26.64 5.56
CA TYR A 585 -10.58 25.50 4.65
C TYR A 585 -11.66 24.44 4.93
N PHE A 586 -12.03 24.26 6.20
CA PHE A 586 -12.92 23.18 6.65
C PHE A 586 -14.36 23.59 6.95
N ALA A 587 -14.66 24.89 7.11
CA ALA A 587 -16.02 25.39 7.36
C ALA A 587 -17.07 24.82 6.38
N ASP A 588 -16.84 24.98 5.07
CA ASP A 588 -17.76 24.54 4.01
C ASP A 588 -17.75 23.01 3.78
N ARG A 589 -17.11 22.22 4.66
CA ARG A 589 -16.88 20.77 4.48
C ARG A 589 -17.41 19.90 5.61
N GLY A 590 -18.20 20.46 6.53
CA GLY A 590 -18.92 19.69 7.56
C GLY A 590 -18.03 18.84 8.47
N SER A 591 -16.80 19.29 8.76
CA SER A 591 -15.84 18.48 9.51
C SER A 591 -16.01 18.68 11.03
N ASN A 592 -16.60 17.70 11.71
CA ASN A 592 -16.78 17.70 13.18
C ASN A 592 -15.46 17.70 14.01
N SER A 593 -14.28 17.71 13.37
CA SER A 593 -12.98 17.86 14.04
C SER A 593 -12.55 19.33 14.06
N GLY A 594 -12.62 19.98 15.22
CA GLY A 594 -12.14 21.35 15.40
C GLY A 594 -10.61 21.45 15.44
N PHE A 595 -10.06 22.67 15.40
CA PHE A 595 -8.62 22.92 15.44
C PHE A 595 -7.94 22.30 16.67
N LEU A 596 -8.56 22.39 17.85
CA LEU A 596 -8.09 21.72 19.08
C LEU A 596 -7.89 20.21 18.87
N THR A 597 -8.86 19.54 18.26
CA THR A 597 -8.82 18.09 17.97
C THR A 597 -7.69 17.70 17.02
N LEU A 598 -7.24 18.61 16.15
CA LEU A 598 -6.04 18.40 15.33
C LEU A 598 -4.77 18.50 16.17
N VAL A 599 -4.60 19.59 16.90
CA VAL A 599 -3.32 19.90 17.56
C VAL A 599 -3.06 19.05 18.80
N THR A 600 -4.08 18.41 19.36
CA THR A 600 -3.96 17.37 20.40
C THR A 600 -4.03 15.95 19.85
N SER A 601 -3.92 15.74 18.52
CA SER A 601 -3.90 14.39 17.94
C SER A 601 -2.52 13.74 18.03
N SER A 602 -2.44 12.45 17.72
CA SER A 602 -1.15 11.76 17.53
C SER A 602 -0.29 12.47 16.48
N PHE A 603 1.02 12.58 16.73
CA PHE A 603 1.97 13.16 15.78
C PHE A 603 1.98 12.39 14.43
N PRO A 604 2.28 13.04 13.29
CA PRO A 604 2.31 12.39 11.98
C PRO A 604 3.17 11.11 11.93
N SER A 605 2.53 9.99 11.57
CA SER A 605 3.18 8.68 11.50
C SER A 605 4.20 8.60 10.36
N THR A 606 5.03 7.56 10.32
CA THR A 606 5.97 7.32 9.21
C THR A 606 5.26 7.33 7.84
N LYS A 607 4.05 6.77 7.77
CA LYS A 607 3.23 6.76 6.55
C LYS A 607 2.77 8.17 6.14
N ASP A 608 2.44 9.03 7.12
CA ASP A 608 2.07 10.42 6.87
C ASP A 608 3.30 11.23 6.40
N GLN A 609 4.45 11.03 7.05
CA GLN A 609 5.73 11.64 6.68
C GLN A 609 6.16 11.24 5.26
N ASP A 610 6.01 9.96 4.89
CA ASP A 610 6.31 9.47 3.54
C ASP A 610 5.34 10.05 2.50
N ALA A 611 4.08 10.31 2.86
CA ALA A 611 3.11 11.01 2.00
C ALA A 611 3.46 12.49 1.82
N LEU A 612 3.93 13.19 2.86
CA LEU A 612 4.45 14.56 2.75
C LEU A 612 5.68 14.61 1.83
N LEU A 613 6.62 13.68 2.01
CA LEU A 613 7.80 13.53 1.14
C LEU A 613 7.39 13.27 -0.31
N GLN A 614 6.43 12.38 -0.53
CA GLN A 614 5.92 12.11 -1.88
C GLN A 614 5.28 13.35 -2.52
N GLU A 615 4.57 14.19 -1.76
CA GLU A 615 4.06 15.47 -2.27
C GLU A 615 5.20 16.44 -2.65
N LEU A 616 6.22 16.58 -1.81
CA LEU A 616 7.41 17.40 -2.10
C LEU A 616 8.21 16.91 -3.30
N HIS A 617 8.36 15.59 -3.47
CA HIS A 617 8.94 14.99 -4.68
C HIS A 617 8.07 15.22 -5.92
N ASN A 618 6.74 15.15 -5.80
CA ASN A 618 5.82 15.40 -6.92
C ASN A 618 5.90 16.85 -7.43
N VAL A 619 6.08 17.85 -6.53
CA VAL A 619 6.34 19.25 -6.92
C VAL A 619 7.83 19.58 -7.11
N ARG A 620 8.71 18.59 -6.95
CA ARG A 620 10.17 18.68 -7.15
C ARG A 620 10.86 19.78 -6.35
N TYR A 621 10.43 19.99 -5.10
CA TYR A 621 11.11 20.86 -4.15
C TYR A 621 12.62 20.56 -4.05
N PHE A 622 12.96 19.27 -4.01
CA PHE A 622 14.33 18.76 -3.92
C PHE A 622 15.16 18.85 -5.21
N ASP A 623 14.60 19.31 -6.35
CA ASP A 623 15.41 19.71 -7.52
C ASP A 623 16.01 21.13 -7.33
N VAL A 624 15.57 21.87 -6.29
CA VAL A 624 15.88 23.30 -6.07
C VAL A 624 16.45 23.57 -4.67
N PHE A 625 15.96 22.86 -3.66
CA PHE A 625 16.34 23.00 -2.25
C PHE A 625 16.97 21.72 -1.68
N GLU A 626 18.01 21.91 -0.87
CA GLU A 626 18.77 20.84 -0.23
C GLU A 626 19.07 21.22 1.23
N PHE A 627 19.18 20.23 2.11
CA PHE A 627 19.44 20.44 3.52
C PHE A 627 20.93 20.72 3.79
N ASN A 628 21.22 21.92 4.29
CA ASN A 628 22.55 22.32 4.70
C ASN A 628 22.83 21.80 6.12
N ALA A 629 23.55 20.68 6.24
CA ALA A 629 23.87 20.09 7.54
C ALA A 629 24.68 21.02 8.45
N ALA A 630 25.60 21.83 7.91
CA ALA A 630 26.44 22.74 8.68
C ALA A 630 25.66 23.96 9.24
N LYS A 631 24.59 24.39 8.56
CA LYS A 631 23.70 25.49 8.98
C LYS A 631 22.35 25.01 9.54
N ASN A 632 22.17 23.70 9.65
CA ASN A 632 20.94 23.02 10.12
C ASN A 632 19.65 23.54 9.45
N CYS A 633 19.69 23.86 8.15
CA CYS A 633 18.57 24.52 7.47
C CYS A 633 18.40 24.10 6.00
N TRP A 634 17.18 24.22 5.48
CA TRP A 634 16.92 24.02 4.05
C TRP A 634 17.26 25.29 3.27
N ALA A 635 18.10 25.15 2.24
CA ALA A 635 18.56 26.26 1.43
C ALA A 635 18.47 25.91 -0.07
N CYS A 636 18.28 26.93 -0.90
CA CYS A 636 18.33 26.73 -2.35
C CYS A 636 19.76 26.40 -2.80
N PHE A 637 19.90 25.61 -3.87
CA PHE A 637 21.18 25.12 -4.42
C PHE A 637 22.35 26.13 -4.35
N MET A 638 22.15 27.37 -4.83
CA MET A 638 23.18 28.41 -4.87
C MET A 638 23.70 28.89 -3.48
N CYS A 639 22.98 28.59 -2.40
CA CYS A 639 23.42 28.85 -1.02
C CYS A 639 24.12 27.66 -0.35
N ASN A 640 24.10 26.48 -0.97
CA ASN A 640 24.85 25.30 -0.54
C ASN A 640 26.12 25.11 -1.37
N HIS A 641 26.09 25.49 -2.66
CA HIS A 641 27.15 25.27 -3.64
C HIS A 641 27.60 26.59 -4.31
N PRO A 642 28.02 27.63 -3.55
CA PRO A 642 28.42 28.91 -4.12
C PRO A 642 29.63 28.82 -5.05
N GLU A 643 30.48 27.79 -4.90
CA GLU A 643 31.64 27.55 -5.76
C GLU A 643 31.27 27.26 -7.22
N LYS A 644 30.11 26.63 -7.45
CA LYS A 644 29.60 26.30 -8.79
C LYS A 644 29.06 27.50 -9.56
N LEU A 645 28.98 28.68 -8.91
CA LEU A 645 28.64 29.94 -9.57
C LEU A 645 29.62 30.24 -10.71
N ASN A 646 30.93 30.01 -10.50
CA ASN A 646 31.98 30.29 -11.48
C ASN A 646 31.96 29.29 -12.65
N GLU A 647 31.60 28.02 -12.40
CA GLU A 647 31.46 26.99 -13.45
C GLU A 647 30.23 27.23 -14.34
N LEU A 648 29.14 27.77 -13.77
CA LEU A 648 27.87 27.98 -14.47
C LEU A 648 27.70 29.41 -15.03
N MET A 649 28.50 30.39 -14.57
CA MET A 649 28.51 31.77 -15.07
C MET A 649 29.93 32.34 -15.20
N PRO A 650 30.73 31.93 -16.21
CA PRO A 650 32.08 32.46 -16.42
C PRO A 650 32.13 33.99 -16.57
N ASP A 651 31.15 34.55 -17.31
CA ASP A 651 31.03 35.99 -17.59
C ASP A 651 29.80 36.62 -16.88
N GLY A 652 29.48 36.17 -15.66
CA GLY A 652 28.34 36.69 -14.87
C GLY A 652 26.93 36.38 -15.41
N SER A 653 26.85 35.66 -16.54
CA SER A 653 25.61 35.19 -17.17
C SER A 653 25.59 33.66 -17.31
N PRO A 654 24.42 33.00 -17.18
CA PRO A 654 24.31 31.54 -17.30
C PRO A 654 24.75 31.01 -18.67
N LEU A 655 25.75 30.14 -18.68
CA LEU A 655 26.32 29.56 -19.90
C LEU A 655 26.42 28.04 -19.77
N ILE A 656 25.75 27.30 -20.66
CA ILE A 656 25.96 25.86 -20.81
C ILE A 656 25.66 25.40 -22.24
N ALA A 657 26.50 24.53 -22.78
CA ALA A 657 26.42 24.04 -24.15
C ALA A 657 26.61 22.52 -24.24
N GLY A 658 25.99 21.86 -25.23
CA GLY A 658 26.21 20.43 -25.46
C GLY A 658 25.16 19.71 -26.31
N GLN A 659 25.39 18.41 -26.54
CA GLN A 659 24.46 17.55 -27.27
C GLN A 659 23.34 17.02 -26.36
N LEU A 660 22.09 17.39 -26.67
CA LEU A 660 20.89 16.86 -26.05
C LEU A 660 20.03 16.12 -27.09
N LYS A 661 19.36 15.05 -26.66
CA LYS A 661 18.28 14.41 -27.41
C LYS A 661 16.97 15.11 -27.07
N GLU A 662 16.42 15.85 -28.02
CA GLU A 662 15.10 16.49 -27.97
C GLU A 662 14.01 15.45 -28.32
N LYS A 663 12.97 15.31 -27.49
CA LYS A 663 11.77 14.49 -27.79
C LYS A 663 10.77 15.33 -28.60
N LYS A 664 11.08 15.64 -29.87
CA LYS A 664 10.25 16.53 -30.72
C LYS A 664 9.12 15.75 -31.42
N GLY A 665 7.93 16.33 -31.43
CA GLY A 665 6.71 15.76 -32.03
C GLY A 665 5.46 16.33 -31.34
N ARG A 666 4.38 16.57 -32.10
CA ARG A 666 3.13 17.18 -31.57
C ARG A 666 2.47 16.30 -30.51
N TRP A 667 2.58 14.98 -30.64
CA TRP A 667 1.90 13.98 -29.80
C TRP A 667 2.84 13.11 -28.97
N LYS A 668 2.43 12.79 -27.73
CA LYS A 668 3.30 12.19 -26.68
C LYS A 668 4.02 10.90 -27.09
N PHE A 669 3.36 10.08 -27.90
CA PHE A 669 3.80 8.79 -28.43
C PHE A 669 4.72 8.97 -29.66
N LEU A 670 4.25 9.65 -30.72
CA LEU A 670 5.04 10.04 -31.91
C LEU A 670 6.34 10.83 -31.64
N LYS A 671 6.56 11.36 -30.43
CA LYS A 671 7.77 12.10 -30.06
C LYS A 671 9.03 11.23 -30.21
N ARG A 672 9.64 11.22 -31.40
CA ARG A 672 10.92 10.58 -31.71
C ARG A 672 12.08 11.41 -31.12
N TRP A 673 13.13 10.76 -30.63
CA TRP A 673 14.31 11.43 -30.10
C TRP A 673 15.22 11.95 -31.23
N LYS A 674 15.48 13.25 -31.30
CA LYS A 674 16.44 13.85 -32.24
C LYS A 674 17.61 14.46 -31.46
N THR A 675 18.84 13.99 -31.72
CA THR A 675 20.04 14.59 -31.13
C THR A 675 20.32 15.94 -31.81
N ARG A 676 20.50 17.00 -31.03
CA ARG A 676 20.92 18.33 -31.51
C ARG A 676 21.92 18.95 -30.54
N TYR A 677 22.58 20.02 -30.98
CA TYR A 677 23.45 20.83 -30.12
C TYR A 677 22.67 22.06 -29.63
N PHE A 678 22.64 22.25 -28.31
CA PHE A 678 21.98 23.37 -27.65
C PHE A 678 22.99 24.20 -26.87
N THR A 679 22.74 25.50 -26.79
CA THR A 679 23.49 26.45 -25.96
C THR A 679 22.52 27.37 -25.25
N LEU A 680 22.49 27.32 -23.91
CA LEU A 680 21.97 28.40 -23.09
C LEU A 680 23.05 29.48 -22.99
N SER A 681 22.71 30.71 -23.40
CA SER A 681 23.57 31.89 -23.33
C SER A 681 22.77 33.04 -22.72
N GLY A 682 22.94 33.27 -21.42
CA GLY A 682 22.25 34.30 -20.65
C GLY A 682 20.73 34.13 -20.67
N SER A 683 20.05 34.98 -21.46
CA SER A 683 18.59 35.07 -21.54
C SER A 683 17.93 34.18 -22.60
N HIS A 684 18.71 33.38 -23.36
CA HIS A 684 18.18 32.58 -24.48
C HIS A 684 18.78 31.16 -24.52
N ILE A 685 17.92 30.16 -24.73
CA ILE A 685 18.33 28.82 -25.14
C ILE A 685 18.28 28.75 -26.67
N THR A 686 19.40 28.48 -27.31
CA THR A 686 19.51 28.36 -28.77
C THR A 686 19.78 26.93 -29.20
N CYS A 687 19.25 26.55 -30.36
CA CYS A 687 19.44 25.24 -30.98
C CYS A 687 20.06 25.39 -32.36
N SER A 688 21.19 24.72 -32.59
CA SER A 688 21.80 24.63 -33.92
C SER A 688 21.10 23.55 -34.77
N LYS A 689 20.97 23.82 -36.07
CA LYS A 689 20.53 22.88 -37.11
C LYS A 689 21.59 22.84 -38.21
N SER A 690 21.64 21.73 -38.97
CA SER A 690 22.45 21.62 -40.19
C SER A 690 22.17 22.78 -41.16
N ASP A 691 20.89 23.10 -41.32
CA ASP A 691 20.39 24.07 -42.30
C ASP A 691 19.95 25.35 -41.60
N SER A 692 20.89 26.31 -41.52
CA SER A 692 20.78 27.78 -41.41
C SER A 692 19.80 28.48 -40.43
N ARG A 693 18.66 27.89 -40.04
CA ARG A 693 17.72 28.47 -39.06
C ARG A 693 18.03 28.00 -37.64
N LYS A 694 18.61 28.88 -36.83
CA LYS A 694 18.69 28.74 -35.37
C LYS A 694 17.27 28.83 -34.78
N GLU A 695 16.81 27.81 -34.07
CA GLU A 695 15.62 27.92 -33.20
C GLU A 695 16.08 28.51 -31.86
N SER A 696 15.34 29.47 -31.30
CA SER A 696 15.65 30.08 -30.00
C SER A 696 14.41 30.14 -29.11
N LEU A 697 14.62 29.92 -27.81
CA LEU A 697 13.62 30.02 -26.75
C LEU A 697 14.11 31.06 -25.74
N PRO A 698 13.43 32.22 -25.62
CA PRO A 698 13.69 33.17 -24.55
C PRO A 698 13.42 32.55 -23.18
N VAL A 699 14.35 32.71 -22.25
CA VAL A 699 14.26 32.18 -20.87
C VAL A 699 13.07 32.80 -20.12
N SER A 700 12.69 34.03 -20.46
CA SER A 700 11.50 34.72 -19.96
C SER A 700 10.16 34.03 -20.26
N GLN A 701 10.12 33.11 -21.22
CA GLN A 701 8.91 32.32 -21.54
C GLN A 701 8.82 31.01 -20.75
N ILE A 702 9.86 30.65 -19.99
CA ILE A 702 9.93 29.40 -19.22
C ILE A 702 9.21 29.57 -17.88
N GLN A 703 8.12 28.82 -17.70
CA GLN A 703 7.33 28.79 -16.47
C GLN A 703 7.90 27.82 -15.43
N SER A 704 8.49 26.69 -15.86
CA SER A 704 9.20 25.76 -14.97
C SER A 704 10.14 24.82 -15.73
N VAL A 705 11.19 24.36 -15.05
CA VAL A 705 12.11 23.31 -15.52
C VAL A 705 12.06 22.15 -14.54
N LYS A 706 12.11 20.89 -15.02
CA LYS A 706 11.82 19.72 -14.18
C LYS A 706 12.70 18.50 -14.50
N ALA A 707 13.48 17.98 -13.55
CA ALA A 707 14.37 16.82 -13.79
C ALA A 707 13.61 15.49 -13.69
N VAL A 708 13.59 14.69 -14.76
CA VAL A 708 12.75 13.47 -14.86
C VAL A 708 13.46 12.26 -14.25
N ARG A 709 13.05 11.91 -13.04
CA ARG A 709 13.44 10.72 -12.27
C ARG A 709 12.35 9.63 -12.39
N LYS A 710 12.70 8.34 -12.25
CA LYS A 710 11.72 7.23 -12.20
C LYS A 710 11.32 6.85 -10.76
N GLY A 711 12.16 7.18 -9.77
CA GLY A 711 11.92 7.01 -8.34
C GLY A 711 12.75 7.96 -7.49
N ILE A 712 12.54 7.92 -6.17
CA ILE A 712 13.10 8.89 -5.19
C ILE A 712 14.64 8.92 -5.18
N ARG A 713 15.30 7.77 -5.43
CA ARG A 713 16.77 7.64 -5.45
C ARG A 713 17.36 7.60 -6.87
N ASP A 714 16.58 7.86 -7.91
CA ASP A 714 17.07 7.80 -9.28
C ASP A 714 17.75 9.10 -9.72
N ILE A 715 18.93 8.96 -10.33
CA ILE A 715 19.58 10.00 -11.13
C ILE A 715 18.66 10.33 -12.33
N PRO A 716 18.33 11.61 -12.58
CA PRO A 716 17.40 11.99 -13.65
C PRO A 716 17.96 11.63 -15.02
N LYS A 717 17.16 10.94 -15.85
CA LYS A 717 17.57 10.45 -17.19
C LYS A 717 17.01 11.28 -18.34
N ALA A 718 16.28 12.34 -18.01
CA ALA A 718 15.81 13.40 -18.90
C ALA A 718 15.47 14.65 -18.06
N PHE A 719 15.18 15.78 -18.70
CA PHE A 719 14.56 16.95 -18.08
C PHE A 719 13.52 17.58 -19.02
N GLU A 720 12.61 18.37 -18.46
CA GLU A 720 11.51 19.01 -19.18
C GLU A 720 11.52 20.52 -18.97
N ILE A 721 11.15 21.29 -20.00
CA ILE A 721 10.95 22.74 -19.94
C ILE A 721 9.49 23.01 -20.33
N PHE A 722 8.78 23.74 -19.47
CA PHE A 722 7.39 24.13 -19.64
C PHE A 722 7.34 25.63 -19.96
N THR A 723 6.79 26.00 -21.11
CA THR A 723 6.43 27.39 -21.46
C THR A 723 4.92 27.56 -21.39
N ALA A 724 4.41 28.75 -21.72
CA ALA A 724 2.97 29.01 -21.78
C ALA A 724 2.26 28.20 -22.90
N ASP A 725 2.99 27.83 -23.94
CA ASP A 725 2.48 27.25 -25.18
C ASP A 725 2.99 25.81 -25.46
N GLN A 726 4.18 25.44 -24.95
CA GLN A 726 4.87 24.20 -25.33
C GLN A 726 5.56 23.49 -24.14
N ASN A 727 5.71 22.17 -24.29
CA ASN A 727 6.39 21.30 -23.33
C ASN A 727 7.52 20.52 -24.01
N TYR A 728 8.76 21.00 -23.81
CA TYR A 728 9.98 20.43 -24.34
C TYR A 728 10.51 19.34 -23.41
N VAL A 729 11.13 18.31 -23.98
CA VAL A 729 11.69 17.16 -23.22
C VAL A 729 13.07 16.86 -23.79
N PHE A 730 14.08 16.82 -22.92
CA PHE A 730 15.48 16.68 -23.29
C PHE A 730 16.16 15.53 -22.53
N LYS A 731 17.12 14.87 -23.16
CA LYS A 731 17.96 13.84 -22.54
C LYS A 731 19.42 14.01 -22.96
N ALA A 732 20.32 14.28 -22.03
CA ALA A 732 21.75 14.34 -22.33
C ALA A 732 22.32 12.95 -22.64
N LYS A 733 23.51 12.91 -23.24
CA LYS A 733 24.27 11.66 -23.49
C LYS A 733 24.92 11.07 -22.22
N GLY A 734 25.19 11.89 -21.20
CA GLY A 734 25.80 11.50 -19.93
C GLY A 734 24.89 11.82 -18.73
N GLN A 735 25.16 11.21 -17.57
CA GLN A 735 24.33 11.35 -16.37
C GLN A 735 24.51 12.70 -15.68
N GLN A 736 25.76 13.11 -15.41
CA GLN A 736 26.08 14.34 -14.67
C GLN A 736 25.57 15.62 -15.38
N ASN A 737 25.61 15.66 -16.72
CA ASN A 737 25.20 16.85 -17.48
C ASN A 737 23.72 17.24 -17.27
N ILE A 738 22.82 16.31 -16.92
CA ILE A 738 21.38 16.61 -16.82
C ILE A 738 21.10 17.55 -15.66
N GLU A 739 21.79 17.37 -14.53
CA GLU A 739 21.59 18.21 -13.35
C GLU A 739 22.18 19.60 -13.57
N SER A 740 23.38 19.72 -14.18
CA SER A 740 23.97 21.00 -14.59
C SER A 740 23.07 21.80 -15.57
N TRP A 741 22.44 21.13 -16.55
CA TRP A 741 21.47 21.77 -17.45
C TRP A 741 20.23 22.28 -16.69
N VAL A 742 19.66 21.50 -15.78
CA VAL A 742 18.51 21.91 -14.98
C VAL A 742 18.86 23.07 -14.03
N GLN A 743 20.03 23.03 -13.40
CA GLN A 743 20.53 24.09 -12.50
C GLN A 743 20.76 25.41 -13.26
N CYS A 744 21.46 25.35 -14.40
CA CYS A 744 21.80 26.55 -15.18
C CYS A 744 20.55 27.24 -15.77
N ILE A 745 19.54 26.49 -16.23
CA ILE A 745 18.28 27.10 -16.69
C ILE A 745 17.48 27.69 -15.52
N HIS A 746 17.42 27.04 -14.34
CA HIS A 746 16.76 27.64 -13.17
C HIS A 746 17.41 28.97 -12.73
N LEU A 747 18.74 29.04 -12.76
CA LEU A 747 19.50 30.27 -12.51
C LEU A 747 19.16 31.37 -13.53
N ALA A 748 19.07 31.00 -14.81
CA ALA A 748 18.67 31.92 -15.88
C ALA A 748 17.24 32.44 -15.72
N VAL A 749 16.28 31.58 -15.36
CA VAL A 749 14.88 31.98 -15.09
C VAL A 749 14.82 32.95 -13.91
N ALA A 750 15.51 32.66 -12.81
CA ALA A 750 15.56 33.55 -11.65
C ALA A 750 16.18 34.93 -11.96
N LYS A 751 17.32 34.98 -12.69
CA LYS A 751 17.90 36.26 -13.15
C LYS A 751 16.95 36.99 -14.12
N SER A 752 16.25 36.28 -15.00
CA SER A 752 15.28 36.88 -15.93
C SER A 752 14.08 37.50 -15.20
N GLN A 753 13.60 36.89 -14.12
CA GLN A 753 12.47 37.38 -13.33
C GLN A 753 12.84 38.66 -12.57
N ARG A 754 14.04 38.74 -11.95
CA ARG A 754 14.53 39.97 -11.29
C ARG A 754 14.65 41.15 -12.25
N ARG A 755 15.24 40.93 -13.43
CA ARG A 755 15.37 41.96 -14.47
C ARG A 755 14.01 42.46 -14.98
N GLN A 756 12.96 41.62 -14.96
CA GLN A 756 11.59 42.03 -15.27
C GLN A 756 10.89 42.81 -14.15
N MET A 757 11.36 42.69 -12.90
CA MET A 757 10.85 43.43 -11.74
C MET A 757 11.56 44.78 -11.52
N GLY A 758 12.48 45.17 -12.41
CA GLY A 758 13.17 46.46 -12.35
C GLY A 758 14.34 46.53 -11.36
N GLU A 759 14.88 45.39 -10.94
CA GLU A 759 16.08 45.35 -10.08
C GLU A 759 17.36 45.34 -10.95
N GLU A 760 18.15 46.42 -10.88
CA GLU A 760 19.46 46.51 -11.54
C GLU A 760 20.48 45.53 -10.89
N ASP A 761 21.32 44.90 -11.73
CA ASP A 761 22.34 43.94 -11.31
C ASP A 761 23.61 44.74 -10.88
N PRO A 762 24.04 44.75 -9.60
CA PRO A 762 25.14 45.61 -9.13
C PRO A 762 26.46 45.44 -9.88
N LEU A 763 26.60 44.33 -10.60
CA LEU A 763 27.77 43.98 -11.40
C LEU A 763 27.86 44.73 -12.75
N GLU A 764 26.77 45.28 -13.29
CA GLU A 764 26.82 46.00 -14.57
C GLU A 764 27.55 47.37 -14.45
N ASN A 765 27.57 47.99 -13.28
CA ASN A 765 28.32 49.24 -13.03
C ASN A 765 29.83 49.05 -12.80
N ILE A 766 30.30 47.83 -12.48
CA ILE A 766 31.72 47.58 -12.15
C ILE A 766 32.60 47.47 -13.41
N MET A 767 32.01 47.29 -14.59
CA MET A 767 32.78 47.12 -15.85
C MET A 767 33.09 48.42 -16.63
N LEU A 768 32.68 49.59 -16.14
CA LEU A 768 32.84 50.87 -16.87
C LEU A 768 34.10 51.69 -16.49
N GLU A 769 34.72 51.46 -15.32
CA GLU A 769 36.02 52.07 -15.00
C GLU A 769 37.20 51.20 -15.45
N ARG A 770 37.59 51.35 -16.72
CA ARG A 770 38.89 50.85 -17.21
C ARG A 770 40.02 51.76 -16.71
N PRO A 771 41.02 51.26 -15.97
CA PRO A 771 42.27 51.99 -15.77
C PRO A 771 42.97 52.17 -17.12
N ARG A 772 43.28 53.42 -17.50
CA ARG A 772 44.14 53.72 -18.65
C ARG A 772 45.59 53.38 -18.31
N LEU A 773 45.98 52.11 -18.47
CA LEU A 773 47.39 51.72 -18.44
C LEU A 773 48.12 52.38 -19.62
N GLN A 774 48.93 53.39 -19.33
CA GLN A 774 49.89 53.94 -20.26
C GLN A 774 50.96 52.88 -20.57
N MET A 775 51.31 52.72 -21.85
CA MET A 775 52.54 52.02 -22.19
C MET A 775 53.74 52.80 -21.65
N LYS A 776 54.67 52.09 -21.00
CA LYS A 776 56.05 52.52 -20.85
C LYS A 776 56.95 51.46 -21.47
N ASP A 777 57.75 51.86 -22.44
CA ASP A 777 58.87 51.07 -22.90
C ASP A 777 59.92 50.94 -21.80
N THR A 778 60.37 49.73 -21.53
CA THR A 778 61.76 49.47 -21.16
C THR A 778 62.16 48.05 -21.58
N LYS A 779 63.38 47.90 -22.09
CA LYS A 779 63.99 46.59 -22.34
C LYS A 779 64.64 46.08 -21.05
N LEU A 780 64.20 44.91 -20.57
CA LEU A 780 65.03 43.71 -20.35
C LEU A 780 64.17 42.57 -19.76
#